data_AF-A0A945PDU3-F1
#
_entry.id   AF-A0A945PDU3-F1
#
_cell.length_a   1.000
_cell.length_b   1.000
_cell.length_c   1.000
_cell.angle_alpha   90.00
_cell.angle_beta   90.00
_cell.angle_gamma   90.00
#
_symmetry.space_group_name_H-M   'P 1'
#
loop_
_entity.id
_entity.type
_entity.pdbx_description
1 polymer ?
#
loop_
_entity_poly.entity_id
_entity_poly.type
_entity_poly.pdbx_seq_one_letter_code
_entity_poly.pdbx_strand_id
1 'polypeptide(L)'
;MKITSIEPRRITLRYVDRGAYELSHYHDMTQRTVYVVRTDNGLVGLGESESTESQQVIDRYLGTNPFQWMGDETSLGLGTAMYDLMGKAAGVPVYQLFGQKHRSWVPMAAWTVSTHPERMAAAVADYAEQGYTWMKYHLSPFENVIDQTEAMQRVAPEGFRLHYDFTMHGTDDHMASLLDRLSEYPIAGCFEDPLPGEDLDGYIELKQRAKRPIVLHHFPTAATYEVMRRPADAYMLGHARIGDAQRRAGLFAAAGAPFMLQNSGSDITRAMTTHMMAAFPTASFHSVSATEILQDRFVTEPLNPVNGFIKVSEAPGLGVELDEAKMAELESQERTLHPRFLIETRYVNGAHLRTRKDPENPHFMVRPDWSRELPPPGFAAPLTTSYWDDDETPEFVAAYAEIESKGSRLIQTDPAGADHAQILSTQVICRQPGRYIGWPTIVRRASDELIIAFSGDRESHVCPYGKMQLIRSTDDGQNWSQERTIRNGPLDDRDAGIIETSKGTLVASWFTSIGFTTDDDFAEHAATVSAETREVELGHWVHRSTDGGLTWGDKISVHSSAPHGPIELADGRLLFVGNATIDAEPAVVAEESSDDGQTWSVISRFETEGGIKASLCEPHLVECPSGRIVAMFRTQYPSIARRLLFQSESDDGGRTWTPARPTSIYGYPPHLKRLADDRLLLTYGKRILPQGEFARVSRDEGRTWGAELLLSPDHSMDLGYPASTQLADGTIYTVFYGIHRPGEKTSLQGIHWRLR
;
A
#
# COMPACT_ATOMS: atom_id res chain seq x y z
N MET A 1 28.17 47.01 14.48
CA MET A 1 26.96 46.36 13.95
C MET A 1 26.35 45.50 15.04
N LYS A 2 25.28 45.99 15.63
CA LYS A 2 24.42 45.29 16.60
C LYS A 2 22.98 45.37 16.15
N ILE A 3 22.21 44.33 16.40
CA ILE A 3 20.77 44.29 16.11
C ILE A 3 20.04 45.19 17.11
N THR A 4 19.32 46.18 16.60
CA THR A 4 18.59 47.17 17.41
C THR A 4 17.10 46.89 17.47
N SER A 5 16.52 46.28 16.43
CA SER A 5 15.11 45.91 16.40
C SER A 5 14.86 44.73 15.46
N ILE A 6 13.88 43.91 15.80
CA ILE A 6 13.34 42.85 14.96
C ILE A 6 11.84 43.10 14.90
N GLU A 7 11.32 43.31 13.69
CA GLU A 7 9.90 43.58 13.44
C GLU A 7 9.30 42.40 12.69
N PRO A 8 8.55 41.52 13.36
CA PRO A 8 7.78 40.46 12.71
C PRO A 8 6.52 41.05 12.08
N ARG A 9 6.45 41.03 10.75
CA ARG A 9 5.33 41.50 9.95
C ARG A 9 4.53 40.32 9.43
N ARG A 10 3.31 40.14 9.94
CA ARG A 10 2.43 39.03 9.53
C ARG A 10 1.64 39.46 8.31
N ILE A 11 1.69 38.65 7.26
CA ILE A 11 1.02 38.93 6.00
C ILE A 11 0.15 37.75 5.58
N THR A 12 -0.95 38.08 4.92
CA THR A 12 -1.81 37.11 4.23
C THR A 12 -1.56 37.22 2.73
N LEU A 13 -1.24 36.11 2.09
CA LEU A 13 -1.01 35.99 0.65
C LEU A 13 -2.18 35.27 -0.03
N ARG A 14 -2.38 35.47 -1.33
CA ARG A 14 -3.32 34.70 -2.13
C ARG A 14 -2.63 33.59 -2.91
N TYR A 15 -3.35 32.50 -3.11
CA TYR A 15 -2.98 31.51 -4.10
C TYR A 15 -3.22 32.00 -5.51
N VAL A 16 -2.48 31.45 -6.47
CA VAL A 16 -2.77 31.64 -7.90
C VAL A 16 -4.15 31.06 -8.22
N ASP A 17 -5.02 31.86 -8.85
CA ASP A 17 -6.43 31.53 -9.13
C ASP A 17 -6.63 30.12 -9.71
N ARG A 18 -5.75 29.69 -10.63
CA ARG A 18 -5.85 28.41 -11.34
C ARG A 18 -5.67 27.16 -10.47
N GLY A 19 -5.05 27.27 -9.30
CA GLY A 19 -4.87 26.17 -8.34
C GLY A 19 -5.37 26.49 -6.93
N ALA A 20 -6.00 27.65 -6.75
CA ALA A 20 -6.42 28.16 -5.45
C ALA A 20 -7.45 27.26 -4.78
N TYR A 21 -8.36 26.65 -5.55
CA TYR A 21 -9.36 25.72 -5.04
C TYR A 21 -8.68 24.53 -4.39
N GLU A 22 -7.83 23.82 -5.11
CA GLU A 22 -7.17 22.59 -4.66
C GLU A 22 -6.23 22.89 -3.50
N LEU A 23 -5.40 23.94 -3.63
CA LEU A 23 -4.51 24.35 -2.55
C LEU A 23 -5.31 24.64 -1.28
N SER A 24 -6.40 25.39 -1.35
CA SER A 24 -7.25 25.70 -0.18
C SER A 24 -7.81 24.46 0.53
N HIS A 25 -8.12 23.41 -0.23
CA HIS A 25 -8.61 22.14 0.33
C HIS A 25 -7.48 21.34 0.99
N TYR A 26 -6.27 21.40 0.44
CA TYR A 26 -5.15 20.54 0.84
C TYR A 26 -4.18 21.18 1.82
N HIS A 27 -3.84 22.47 1.68
CA HIS A 27 -2.81 23.14 2.46
C HIS A 27 -3.13 24.64 2.61
N ASP A 28 -2.91 25.23 3.77
CA ASP A 28 -2.91 26.70 3.93
C ASP A 28 -1.47 27.20 4.13
N MET A 29 -0.90 27.79 3.08
CA MET A 29 0.43 28.42 3.02
C MET A 29 0.32 29.94 2.88
N THR A 30 -0.89 30.48 3.04
CA THR A 30 -1.18 31.90 2.79
C THR A 30 -0.64 32.80 3.89
N GLN A 31 -0.47 32.27 5.09
CA GLN A 31 0.04 33.02 6.24
C GLN A 31 1.56 32.95 6.30
N ARG A 32 2.21 34.12 6.31
CA ARG A 32 3.67 34.23 6.46
C ARG A 32 4.04 35.28 7.49
N THR A 33 5.20 35.11 8.09
CA THR A 33 5.85 36.13 8.91
C THR A 33 7.14 36.57 8.23
N VAL A 34 7.22 37.84 7.86
CA VAL A 34 8.43 38.48 7.36
C VAL A 34 9.13 39.18 8.52
N TYR A 35 10.40 38.86 8.76
CA TYR A 35 11.22 39.57 9.74
C TYR A 35 11.97 40.70 9.07
N VAL A 36 11.74 41.92 9.53
CA VAL A 36 12.53 43.10 9.17
C VAL A 36 13.46 43.41 10.33
N VAL A 37 14.75 43.11 10.17
CA VAL A 37 15.75 43.25 11.23
C VAL A 37 16.64 44.44 10.97
N ARG A 38 16.82 45.33 11.97
CA ARG A 38 17.60 46.56 11.83
C ARG A 38 18.81 46.57 12.73
N THR A 39 19.87 47.26 12.31
CA THR A 39 21.11 47.40 13.06
C THR A 39 21.46 48.84 13.41
N ASP A 40 22.36 49.01 14.38
CA ASP A 40 22.87 50.31 14.86
C ASP A 40 23.60 51.16 13.80
N ASN A 41 24.00 50.55 12.69
CA ASN A 41 24.60 51.21 11.54
C ASN A 41 23.64 51.37 10.34
N GLY A 42 22.33 51.14 10.54
CA GLY A 42 21.29 51.43 9.55
C GLY A 42 21.05 50.35 8.49
N LEU A 43 21.64 49.15 8.62
CA LEU A 43 21.35 48.05 7.72
C LEU A 43 20.02 47.38 8.07
N VAL A 44 19.40 46.79 7.05
CA VAL A 44 18.12 46.07 7.14
C VAL A 44 18.29 44.68 6.55
N GLY A 45 17.96 43.66 7.34
CA GLY A 45 17.96 42.25 6.96
C GLY A 45 16.55 41.71 6.82
N LEU A 46 16.37 40.85 5.83
CA LEU A 46 15.09 40.22 5.53
C LEU A 46 15.12 38.72 5.78
N GLY A 47 14.09 38.22 6.46
CA GLY A 47 13.90 36.81 6.74
C GLY A 47 12.42 36.44 6.66
N GLU A 48 12.13 35.15 6.53
CA GLU A 48 10.77 34.68 6.37
C GLU A 48 10.55 33.34 7.06
N SER A 49 9.39 33.16 7.70
CA SER A 49 8.92 31.88 8.22
C SER A 49 7.42 31.72 8.04
N GLU A 50 6.93 30.49 8.17
CA GLU A 50 5.49 30.18 8.14
C GLU A 50 4.75 30.79 9.33
N SER A 51 5.34 30.70 10.52
CA SER A 51 4.77 31.24 11.76
C SER A 51 5.78 32.15 12.46
N THR A 52 5.27 33.04 13.31
CA THR A 52 6.11 33.95 14.10
C THR A 52 6.88 33.18 15.17
N GLU A 53 8.19 33.38 15.23
CA GLU A 53 9.05 32.86 16.29
C GLU A 53 8.59 33.38 17.66
N SER A 54 8.79 32.57 18.70
CA SER A 54 8.43 33.00 20.05
C SER A 54 9.25 34.22 20.48
N GLN A 55 8.68 35.07 21.35
CA GLN A 55 9.39 36.24 21.85
C GLN A 55 10.72 35.86 22.50
N GLN A 56 10.77 34.72 23.21
CA GLN A 56 12.01 34.19 23.79
C GLN A 56 13.08 33.90 22.74
N VAL A 57 12.70 33.42 21.56
CA VAL A 57 13.64 33.21 20.45
C VAL A 57 14.10 34.55 19.89
N ILE A 58 13.18 35.47 19.62
CA ILE A 58 13.49 36.82 19.08
C ILE A 58 14.45 37.59 20.01
N ASP A 59 14.20 37.57 21.31
CA ASP A 59 14.98 38.30 22.33
C ASP A 59 16.45 37.88 22.35
N ARG A 60 16.77 36.65 21.96
CA ARG A 60 18.16 36.17 21.92
C ARG A 60 18.99 36.91 20.89
N TYR A 61 18.39 37.39 19.80
CA TYR A 61 19.09 38.11 18.73
C TYR A 61 19.30 39.58 19.06
N LEU A 62 18.41 40.20 19.83
CA LEU A 62 18.49 41.64 20.14
C LEU A 62 19.80 41.99 20.86
N GLY A 63 20.46 43.07 20.41
CA GLY A 63 21.74 43.54 20.95
C GLY A 63 22.97 42.72 20.52
N THR A 64 22.79 41.58 19.86
CA THR A 64 23.88 40.75 19.33
C THR A 64 24.41 41.29 18.00
N ASN A 65 25.59 40.83 17.59
CA ASN A 65 26.11 41.08 16.25
C ASN A 65 25.62 39.95 15.32
N PRO A 66 25.06 40.24 14.11
CA PRO A 66 24.61 39.20 13.18
C PRO A 66 25.62 38.09 12.92
N PHE A 67 26.92 38.40 12.87
CA PHE A 67 27.98 37.40 12.66
C PHE A 67 28.08 36.33 13.78
N GLN A 68 27.47 36.55 14.94
CA GLN A 68 27.37 35.54 16.00
C GLN A 68 26.40 34.40 15.64
N TRP A 69 25.55 34.60 14.63
CA TRP A 69 24.52 33.66 14.16
C TRP A 69 24.92 32.94 12.86
N MET A 70 26.21 32.93 12.53
CA MET A 70 26.71 32.13 11.41
C MET A 70 26.43 30.65 11.68
N GLY A 71 25.79 29.97 10.73
CA GLY A 71 25.32 28.60 10.90
C GLY A 71 24.15 28.48 11.88
N ASP A 72 23.21 29.42 11.86
CA ASP A 72 22.07 29.47 12.79
C ASP A 72 21.30 28.14 12.88
N GLU A 73 21.09 27.67 14.11
CA GLU A 73 20.34 26.45 14.47
C GLU A 73 19.08 26.76 15.29
N THR A 74 18.74 28.03 15.46
CA THR A 74 17.60 28.46 16.26
C THR A 74 16.39 28.70 15.37
N SER A 75 16.52 29.56 14.35
CA SER A 75 15.43 29.92 13.45
C SER A 75 15.91 30.00 12.00
N LEU A 76 15.17 29.39 11.08
CA LEU A 76 15.44 29.54 9.65
C LEU A 76 15.13 30.97 9.17
N GLY A 77 14.01 31.54 9.63
CA GLY A 77 13.58 32.89 9.23
C GLY A 77 14.51 33.98 9.75
N LEU A 78 14.79 34.00 11.06
CA LEU A 78 15.72 34.99 11.63
C LEU A 78 17.16 34.74 11.16
N GLY A 79 17.59 33.48 11.04
CA GLY A 79 18.89 33.13 10.47
C GLY A 79 19.04 33.67 9.04
N THR A 80 17.99 33.61 8.22
CA THR A 80 17.98 34.19 6.87
C THR A 80 18.20 35.71 6.93
N ALA A 81 17.51 36.41 7.83
CA ALA A 81 17.72 37.85 8.05
C ALA A 81 19.15 38.17 8.54
N MET A 82 19.75 37.30 9.36
CA MET A 82 21.12 37.46 9.82
C MET A 82 22.11 37.34 8.67
N TYR A 83 21.91 36.36 7.78
CA TYR A 83 22.75 36.19 6.60
C TYR A 83 22.59 37.35 5.61
N ASP A 84 21.39 37.89 5.44
CA ASP A 84 21.16 39.10 4.64
C ASP A 84 21.95 40.30 5.18
N LEU A 85 21.88 40.54 6.51
CA LEU A 85 22.67 41.59 7.18
C LEU A 85 24.18 41.36 7.04
N MET A 86 24.65 40.12 7.20
CA MET A 86 26.06 39.77 7.06
C MET A 86 26.55 40.06 5.64
N GLY A 87 25.79 39.67 4.62
CA GLY A 87 26.15 39.92 3.21
C GLY A 87 26.16 41.41 2.88
N LYS A 88 25.15 42.15 3.33
CA LYS A 88 25.08 43.62 3.18
C LYS A 88 26.24 44.33 3.88
N ALA A 89 26.57 43.92 5.10
CA ALA A 89 27.68 44.49 5.86
C ALA A 89 29.06 44.20 5.25
N ALA A 90 29.22 43.01 4.65
CA ALA A 90 30.46 42.61 3.99
C ALA A 90 30.55 43.06 2.51
N GLY A 91 29.45 43.56 1.93
CA GLY A 91 29.39 43.95 0.52
C GLY A 91 29.42 42.76 -0.44
N VAL A 92 28.95 41.59 -0.02
CA VAL A 92 28.99 40.34 -0.79
C VAL A 92 27.62 39.64 -0.83
N PRO A 93 27.32 38.88 -1.89
CA PRO A 93 26.13 38.03 -1.93
C PRO A 93 26.21 36.90 -0.88
N VAL A 94 25.05 36.49 -0.36
CA VAL A 94 24.95 35.51 0.73
C VAL A 94 25.67 34.19 0.44
N TYR A 95 25.71 33.70 -0.81
CA TYR A 95 26.43 32.45 -1.13
C TYR A 95 27.92 32.48 -0.72
N GLN A 96 28.58 33.64 -0.73
CA GLN A 96 29.98 33.77 -0.33
C GLN A 96 30.21 33.57 1.17
N LEU A 97 29.15 33.71 1.98
CA LEU A 97 29.20 33.41 3.42
C LEU A 97 29.20 31.90 3.69
N PHE A 98 28.78 31.08 2.71
CA PHE A 98 28.80 29.62 2.79
C PHE A 98 30.05 29.00 2.16
N GLY A 99 30.55 29.58 1.07
CA GLY A 99 31.72 29.08 0.36
C GLY A 99 31.87 29.58 -1.06
N GLN A 100 32.59 28.80 -1.88
CA GLN A 100 32.78 29.08 -3.30
C GLN A 100 31.49 28.87 -4.09
N LYS A 101 31.34 29.60 -5.19
CA LYS A 101 30.20 29.45 -6.09
C LYS A 101 30.37 28.23 -6.98
N HIS A 102 29.52 27.22 -6.80
CA HIS A 102 29.53 26.01 -7.62
C HIS A 102 28.61 26.11 -8.85
N ARG A 103 27.62 26.99 -8.82
CA ARG A 103 26.64 27.20 -9.90
C ARG A 103 26.10 28.62 -9.91
N SER A 104 25.84 29.16 -11.11
CA SER A 104 25.23 30.49 -11.30
C SER A 104 23.72 30.46 -11.52
N TRP A 105 23.20 29.27 -11.82
CA TRP A 105 21.81 28.98 -12.06
C TRP A 105 21.46 27.73 -11.25
N VAL A 106 20.45 27.85 -10.38
CA VAL A 106 20.03 26.77 -9.48
C VAL A 106 18.78 26.12 -10.07
N PRO A 107 18.77 24.79 -10.28
CA PRO A 107 17.58 24.09 -10.76
C PRO A 107 16.46 24.20 -9.72
N MET A 108 15.25 24.53 -10.18
CA MET A 108 14.07 24.73 -9.34
C MET A 108 12.87 24.03 -9.98
N ALA A 109 12.17 23.22 -9.21
CA ALA A 109 10.90 22.63 -9.62
C ALA A 109 9.75 23.47 -9.10
N ALA A 110 8.66 23.49 -9.87
CA ALA A 110 7.37 23.92 -9.38
C ALA A 110 6.83 22.91 -8.35
N TRP A 111 5.91 23.33 -7.51
CA TRP A 111 5.25 22.49 -6.52
C TRP A 111 3.74 22.68 -6.53
N THR A 112 3.00 21.58 -6.40
CA THR A 112 1.55 21.60 -6.18
C THR A 112 1.07 20.40 -5.35
N VAL A 113 -0.23 20.31 -5.11
CA VAL A 113 -0.91 19.21 -4.43
C VAL A 113 -1.59 18.28 -5.43
N SER A 114 -1.76 17.00 -5.07
CA SER A 114 -2.55 16.06 -5.86
C SER A 114 -4.01 16.50 -5.97
N THR A 115 -4.60 16.34 -7.16
CA THR A 115 -6.01 16.62 -7.44
C THR A 115 -6.46 15.86 -8.69
N HIS A 116 -7.71 16.07 -9.14
CA HIS A 116 -8.27 15.46 -10.34
C HIS A 116 -7.32 15.53 -11.55
N PRO A 117 -7.19 14.46 -12.37
CA PRO A 117 -6.23 14.37 -13.48
C PRO A 117 -6.19 15.57 -14.43
N GLU A 118 -7.35 16.09 -14.84
CA GLU A 118 -7.43 17.26 -15.73
C GLU A 118 -6.86 18.54 -15.12
N ARG A 119 -6.94 18.69 -13.79
CA ARG A 119 -6.35 19.83 -13.09
C ARG A 119 -4.85 19.69 -12.90
N MET A 120 -4.38 18.46 -12.70
CA MET A 120 -2.94 18.17 -12.74
C MET A 120 -2.35 18.48 -14.13
N ALA A 121 -3.07 18.16 -15.21
CA ALA A 121 -2.67 18.56 -16.56
C ALA A 121 -2.62 20.09 -16.71
N ALA A 122 -3.64 20.81 -16.24
CA ALA A 122 -3.64 22.28 -16.26
C ALA A 122 -2.45 22.87 -15.49
N ALA A 123 -2.08 22.31 -14.34
CA ALA A 123 -0.91 22.73 -13.56
C ALA A 123 0.40 22.53 -14.33
N VAL A 124 0.57 21.38 -15.02
CA VAL A 124 1.76 21.15 -15.87
C VAL A 124 1.86 22.17 -16.99
N ALA A 125 0.75 22.45 -17.69
CA ALA A 125 0.73 23.44 -18.76
C ALA A 125 1.10 24.85 -18.25
N ASP A 126 0.55 25.23 -17.10
CA ASP A 126 0.80 26.53 -16.47
C ASP A 126 2.26 26.68 -16.02
N TYR A 127 2.80 25.71 -15.29
CA TYR A 127 4.19 25.77 -14.84
C TYR A 127 5.19 25.71 -16.01
N ALA A 128 4.88 24.96 -17.06
CA ALA A 128 5.66 24.98 -18.29
C ALA A 128 5.69 26.37 -18.95
N GLU A 129 4.54 27.06 -19.02
CA GLU A 129 4.46 28.44 -19.54
C GLU A 129 5.26 29.43 -18.68
N GLN A 130 5.26 29.24 -17.35
CA GLN A 130 6.09 30.02 -16.43
C GLN A 130 7.59 29.73 -16.56
N GLY A 131 7.98 28.71 -17.32
CA GLY A 131 9.37 28.37 -17.60
C GLY A 131 9.96 27.30 -16.67
N TYR A 132 9.15 26.56 -15.91
CA TYR A 132 9.59 25.38 -15.17
C TYR A 132 9.76 24.17 -16.10
N THR A 133 10.69 23.28 -15.76
CA THR A 133 10.92 22.00 -16.46
C THR A 133 10.70 20.79 -15.55
N TRP A 134 10.46 21.02 -14.27
CA TRP A 134 10.15 20.02 -13.27
C TRP A 134 8.96 20.47 -12.43
N MET A 135 8.09 19.52 -12.07
CA MET A 135 7.05 19.72 -11.07
C MET A 135 7.10 18.60 -10.03
N LYS A 136 7.17 18.98 -8.76
CA LYS A 136 6.95 18.11 -7.61
C LYS A 136 5.49 18.18 -7.18
N TYR A 137 4.90 17.05 -6.82
CA TYR A 137 3.62 17.06 -6.14
C TYR A 137 3.51 15.91 -5.15
N HIS A 138 2.79 16.15 -4.04
CA HIS A 138 2.44 15.11 -3.08
C HIS A 138 1.31 14.27 -3.63
N LEU A 139 1.48 12.95 -3.65
CA LEU A 139 0.43 12.03 -4.06
C LEU A 139 -0.67 11.99 -3.00
N SER A 140 -1.86 11.61 -3.43
CA SER A 140 -2.99 11.39 -2.53
C SER A 140 -3.64 10.05 -2.85
N PRO A 141 -3.99 9.23 -1.84
CA PRO A 141 -4.70 7.98 -2.06
C PRO A 141 -6.15 8.17 -2.54
N PHE A 142 -6.63 9.42 -2.59
CA PHE A 142 -7.94 9.78 -3.12
C PHE A 142 -7.90 10.11 -4.61
N GLU A 143 -6.74 10.07 -5.26
CA GLU A 143 -6.61 10.28 -6.69
C GLU A 143 -5.77 9.14 -7.28
N ASN A 144 -6.09 8.71 -8.49
CA ASN A 144 -5.32 7.67 -9.16
C ASN A 144 -4.09 8.29 -9.86
N VAL A 145 -2.90 7.96 -9.37
CA VAL A 145 -1.62 8.48 -9.87
C VAL A 145 -1.37 8.14 -11.34
N ILE A 146 -1.90 7.02 -11.83
CA ILE A 146 -1.75 6.61 -13.22
C ILE A 146 -2.59 7.52 -14.12
N ASP A 147 -3.85 7.75 -13.76
CA ASP A 147 -4.75 8.64 -14.49
C ASP A 147 -4.21 10.09 -14.51
N GLN A 148 -3.66 10.55 -13.38
CA GLN A 148 -2.98 11.83 -13.28
C GLN A 148 -1.74 11.91 -14.18
N THR A 149 -0.90 10.88 -14.17
CA THR A 149 0.32 10.82 -15.00
C THR A 149 -0.02 10.85 -16.49
N GLU A 150 -1.05 10.09 -16.90
CA GLU A 150 -1.55 10.10 -18.28
C GLU A 150 -2.05 11.48 -18.68
N ALA A 151 -2.87 12.12 -17.85
CA ALA A 151 -3.40 13.45 -18.14
C ALA A 151 -2.30 14.50 -18.26
N MET A 152 -1.35 14.50 -17.33
CA MET A 152 -0.18 15.39 -17.33
C MET A 152 0.71 15.18 -18.56
N GLN A 153 0.93 13.92 -18.98
CA GLN A 153 1.79 13.62 -20.12
C GLN A 153 1.26 14.15 -21.44
N ARG A 154 -0.07 14.23 -21.60
CA ARG A 154 -0.70 14.76 -22.83
C ARG A 154 -0.35 16.22 -23.11
N VAL A 155 -0.02 17.00 -22.07
CA VAL A 155 0.21 18.44 -22.16
C VAL A 155 1.64 18.86 -21.82
N ALA A 156 2.43 17.97 -21.23
CA ALA A 156 3.82 18.21 -20.87
C ALA A 156 4.67 18.48 -22.14
N PRO A 157 5.46 19.57 -22.19
CA PRO A 157 6.42 19.77 -23.26
C PRO A 157 7.56 18.74 -23.17
N GLU A 158 8.28 18.56 -24.28
CA GLU A 158 9.44 17.68 -24.32
C GLU A 158 10.46 18.08 -23.24
N GLY A 159 10.94 17.10 -22.49
CA GLY A 159 11.91 17.31 -21.42
C GLY A 159 11.32 17.69 -20.06
N PHE A 160 10.02 17.99 -19.96
CA PHE A 160 9.37 18.20 -18.66
C PHE A 160 9.35 16.90 -17.84
N ARG A 161 9.53 17.00 -16.53
CA ARG A 161 9.60 15.84 -15.62
C ARG A 161 8.78 16.03 -14.35
N LEU A 162 8.27 14.91 -13.84
CA LEU A 162 7.55 14.82 -12.58
C LEU A 162 8.44 14.27 -11.47
N HIS A 163 8.36 14.90 -10.32
CA HIS A 163 8.88 14.41 -9.05
C HIS A 163 7.69 13.94 -8.20
N TYR A 164 7.53 12.62 -8.07
CA TYR A 164 6.43 12.02 -7.33
C TYR A 164 6.83 11.88 -5.86
N ASP A 165 6.11 12.54 -4.97
CA ASP A 165 6.29 12.40 -3.52
C ASP A 165 5.23 11.45 -2.95
N PHE A 166 5.67 10.25 -2.54
CA PHE A 166 4.82 9.18 -2.01
C PHE A 166 4.41 9.41 -0.55
N THR A 167 4.65 10.61 -0.02
CA THR A 167 4.09 11.10 1.24
C THR A 167 4.43 10.21 2.43
N MET A 168 5.72 9.89 2.60
CA MET A 168 6.21 9.02 3.68
C MET A 168 5.58 7.62 3.64
N HIS A 169 5.53 6.98 2.47
CA HIS A 169 4.87 5.69 2.28
C HIS A 169 3.39 5.74 2.72
N GLY A 170 2.64 6.65 2.10
CA GLY A 170 1.26 6.94 2.49
C GLY A 170 0.25 5.80 2.31
N THR A 171 0.63 4.77 1.54
CA THR A 171 -0.22 3.65 1.14
C THR A 171 0.53 2.33 1.22
N ASP A 172 -0.20 1.22 1.28
CA ASP A 172 0.35 -0.13 1.25
C ASP A 172 0.51 -0.68 -0.19
N ASP A 173 0.64 0.19 -1.21
CA ASP A 173 0.85 -0.28 -2.59
C ASP A 173 2.12 -1.12 -2.69
N HIS A 174 2.14 -2.06 -3.65
CA HIS A 174 3.37 -2.73 -4.03
C HIS A 174 4.28 -1.77 -4.80
N MET A 175 5.06 -0.99 -4.05
CA MET A 175 5.84 0.14 -4.57
C MET A 175 6.73 -0.23 -5.75
N ALA A 176 7.43 -1.36 -5.71
CA ALA A 176 8.28 -1.78 -6.83
C ALA A 176 7.49 -1.90 -8.16
N SER A 177 6.27 -2.45 -8.12
CA SER A 177 5.41 -2.55 -9.31
C SER A 177 4.85 -1.19 -9.72
N LEU A 178 4.44 -0.36 -8.76
CA LEU A 178 3.94 0.98 -9.04
C LEU A 178 5.03 1.86 -9.68
N LEU A 179 6.24 1.83 -9.14
CA LEU A 179 7.39 2.54 -9.69
C LEU A 179 7.75 2.03 -11.10
N ASP A 180 7.72 0.71 -11.33
CA ASP A 180 7.93 0.14 -12.66
C ASP A 180 6.89 0.66 -13.67
N ARG A 181 5.60 0.65 -13.29
CA ARG A 181 4.51 1.18 -14.13
C ARG A 181 4.65 2.66 -14.41
N LEU A 182 4.92 3.47 -13.39
CA LEU A 182 5.13 4.92 -13.56
C LEU A 182 6.36 5.21 -14.44
N SER A 183 7.39 4.37 -14.36
CA SER A 183 8.62 4.55 -15.14
C SER A 183 8.42 4.39 -16.65
N GLU A 184 7.35 3.72 -17.08
CA GLU A 184 6.98 3.59 -18.51
C GLU A 184 6.54 4.93 -19.12
N TYR A 185 6.14 5.91 -18.31
CA TYR A 185 5.78 7.25 -18.78
C TYR A 185 7.04 8.11 -18.94
N PRO A 186 7.32 8.66 -20.15
CA PRO A 186 8.45 9.57 -20.37
C PRO A 186 8.55 10.77 -19.43
N ILE A 187 7.41 11.28 -18.94
CA ILE A 187 7.41 12.41 -18.00
C ILE A 187 7.84 12.02 -16.58
N ALA A 188 7.93 10.74 -16.25
CA ALA A 188 8.34 10.32 -14.92
C ALA A 188 9.82 10.63 -14.67
N GLY A 189 10.08 11.49 -13.68
CA GLY A 189 11.40 12.01 -13.36
C GLY A 189 12.08 11.26 -12.23
N CYS A 190 11.49 11.27 -11.03
CA CYS A 190 12.03 10.62 -9.83
C CYS A 190 10.95 10.34 -8.78
N PHE A 191 11.30 9.51 -7.79
CA PHE A 191 10.38 9.02 -6.76
C PHE A 191 10.93 9.36 -5.36
N GLU A 192 10.21 10.20 -4.61
CA GLU A 192 10.50 10.60 -3.24
C GLU A 192 9.73 9.75 -2.24
N ASP A 193 10.45 9.24 -1.26
CA ASP A 193 9.96 8.46 -0.12
C ASP A 193 8.95 7.33 -0.42
N PRO A 194 9.25 6.42 -1.39
CA PRO A 194 8.37 5.30 -1.71
C PRO A 194 8.20 4.29 -0.55
N LEU A 195 9.16 4.19 0.37
CA LEU A 195 9.16 3.25 1.50
C LEU A 195 9.31 4.00 2.84
N PRO A 196 8.97 3.37 3.98
CA PRO A 196 9.26 3.95 5.30
C PRO A 196 10.75 4.27 5.46
N GLY A 197 11.07 5.43 6.01
CA GLY A 197 12.46 5.92 6.12
C GLY A 197 13.38 5.01 6.94
N GLU A 198 12.82 4.15 7.78
CA GLU A 198 13.52 3.15 8.59
C GLU A 198 13.99 1.93 7.77
N ASP A 199 13.35 1.65 6.63
CA ASP A 199 13.64 0.46 5.80
C ASP A 199 14.78 0.71 4.81
N LEU A 200 15.97 0.98 5.34
CA LEU A 200 17.16 1.28 4.52
C LEU A 200 17.54 0.12 3.60
N ASP A 201 17.33 -1.12 4.02
CA ASP A 201 17.62 -2.30 3.21
C ASP A 201 16.63 -2.44 2.05
N GLY A 202 15.35 -2.19 2.30
CA GLY A 202 14.32 -2.10 1.26
C GLY A 202 14.62 -0.99 0.25
N TYR A 203 15.09 0.17 0.69
CA TYR A 203 15.54 1.23 -0.21
C TYR A 203 16.74 0.81 -1.07
N ILE A 204 17.75 0.15 -0.49
CA ILE A 204 18.93 -0.32 -1.23
C ILE A 204 18.51 -1.32 -2.33
N GLU A 205 17.61 -2.26 -2.02
CA GLU A 205 17.04 -3.20 -3.00
C GLU A 205 16.23 -2.45 -4.07
N LEU A 206 15.33 -1.56 -3.65
CA LEU A 206 14.46 -0.82 -4.54
C LEU A 206 15.25 0.04 -5.52
N LYS A 207 16.27 0.75 -5.04
CA LYS A 207 17.20 1.54 -5.85
C LYS A 207 17.91 0.71 -6.91
N GLN A 208 18.30 -0.53 -6.62
CA GLN A 208 18.95 -1.40 -7.60
C GLN A 208 18.00 -1.81 -8.76
N ARG A 209 16.69 -1.83 -8.50
CA ARG A 209 15.66 -2.18 -9.48
C ARG A 209 15.08 -0.95 -10.21
N ALA A 210 15.00 0.18 -9.51
CA ALA A 210 14.27 1.35 -9.99
C ALA A 210 14.84 1.88 -11.32
N LYS A 211 13.95 2.13 -12.28
CA LYS A 211 14.30 2.71 -13.59
C LYS A 211 14.50 4.23 -13.54
N ARG A 212 14.09 4.87 -12.44
CA ARG A 212 14.20 6.31 -12.18
C ARG A 212 14.84 6.55 -10.82
N PRO A 213 15.50 7.70 -10.60
CA PRO A 213 16.14 8.02 -9.32
C PRO A 213 15.19 7.94 -8.14
N ILE A 214 15.68 7.36 -7.04
CA ILE A 214 15.03 7.39 -5.73
C ILE A 214 15.58 8.56 -4.91
N VAL A 215 14.67 9.35 -4.33
CA VAL A 215 14.96 10.48 -3.45
C VAL A 215 14.54 10.10 -2.03
N LEU A 216 15.43 10.27 -1.06
CA LEU A 216 15.13 10.08 0.37
C LEU A 216 15.07 11.44 1.08
N HIS A 217 13.91 11.77 1.64
CA HIS A 217 13.64 13.01 2.36
C HIS A 217 13.48 12.75 3.86
N HIS A 218 12.67 11.76 4.26
CA HIS A 218 12.41 11.46 5.67
C HIS A 218 13.35 10.35 6.17
N PHE A 219 14.51 10.73 6.68
CA PHE A 219 15.50 9.82 7.27
C PHE A 219 15.46 9.83 8.82
N PRO A 220 15.50 8.66 9.48
CA PRO A 220 15.39 8.56 10.94
C PRO A 220 16.62 9.05 11.70
N THR A 221 17.80 9.08 11.09
CA THR A 221 19.07 9.45 11.75
C THR A 221 19.70 10.73 11.17
N ALA A 222 18.87 11.67 10.74
CA ALA A 222 19.30 12.99 10.26
C ALA A 222 20.34 12.95 9.11
N ALA A 223 20.18 11.98 8.20
CA ALA A 223 20.99 11.74 7.01
C ALA A 223 22.45 11.38 7.32
N THR A 224 22.71 10.77 8.47
CA THR A 224 24.06 10.38 8.91
C THR A 224 24.38 8.96 8.49
N TYR A 225 23.68 7.97 9.04
CA TYR A 225 23.90 6.58 8.70
C TYR A 225 23.39 6.26 7.29
N GLU A 226 22.32 6.93 6.86
CA GLU A 226 21.69 6.72 5.56
C GLU A 226 22.67 7.05 4.43
N VAL A 227 23.37 8.20 4.48
CA VAL A 227 24.31 8.56 3.40
C VAL A 227 25.45 7.55 3.26
N MET A 228 25.90 6.94 4.36
CA MET A 228 26.96 5.94 4.36
C MET A 228 26.51 4.62 3.72
N ARG A 229 25.23 4.26 3.90
CA ARG A 229 24.61 3.07 3.31
C ARG A 229 24.17 3.27 1.86
N ARG A 230 24.02 4.52 1.42
CA ARG A 230 23.60 4.94 0.07
C ARG A 230 22.27 4.31 -0.43
N PRO A 231 21.18 4.31 0.38
CA PRO A 231 19.87 3.75 0.05
C PRO A 231 19.16 4.47 -1.09
N ALA A 232 19.53 5.72 -1.40
CA ALA A 232 18.88 6.55 -2.42
C ALA A 232 19.89 7.13 -3.42
N ASP A 233 19.40 7.66 -4.55
CA ASP A 233 20.20 8.35 -5.57
C ASP A 233 20.42 9.82 -5.24
N ALA A 234 19.45 10.44 -4.55
CA ALA A 234 19.55 11.79 -4.04
C ALA A 234 18.87 11.92 -2.67
N TYR A 235 19.21 12.99 -1.94
CA TYR A 235 18.64 13.31 -0.64
C TYR A 235 17.92 14.65 -0.67
N MET A 236 16.92 14.84 0.17
CA MET A 236 16.24 16.13 0.33
C MET A 236 16.33 16.59 1.79
N LEU A 237 16.64 17.88 2.00
CA LEU A 237 16.47 18.52 3.30
C LEU A 237 15.30 19.51 3.23
N GLY A 238 14.21 19.20 3.91
CA GLY A 238 13.05 20.07 4.05
C GLY A 238 13.17 21.00 5.26
N HIS A 239 13.00 22.31 5.05
CA HIS A 239 12.91 23.34 6.10
C HIS A 239 14.06 23.32 7.12
N ALA A 240 15.24 22.85 6.70
CA ALA A 240 16.39 22.71 7.55
C ALA A 240 16.95 24.09 7.94
N ARG A 241 17.24 24.25 9.24
CA ARG A 241 17.93 25.44 9.74
C ARG A 241 19.31 25.56 9.08
N ILE A 242 19.82 26.78 8.95
CA ILE A 242 21.00 27.07 8.13
C ILE A 242 22.22 26.25 8.58
N GLY A 243 22.46 26.15 9.89
CA GLY A 243 23.56 25.34 10.44
C GLY A 243 23.42 23.84 10.14
N ASP A 244 22.20 23.31 10.23
CA ASP A 244 21.92 21.92 9.90
C ASP A 244 22.11 21.65 8.40
N ALA A 245 21.58 22.52 7.54
CA ALA A 245 21.75 22.43 6.09
C ALA A 245 23.23 22.47 5.70
N GLN A 246 24.02 23.39 6.28
CA GLN A 246 25.45 23.52 6.01
C GLN A 246 26.24 22.26 6.41
N ARG A 247 25.97 21.69 7.60
CA ARG A 247 26.63 20.44 8.01
C ARG A 247 26.31 19.28 7.10
N ARG A 248 25.04 19.13 6.72
CA ARG A 248 24.58 18.00 5.88
C ARG A 248 25.06 18.16 4.45
N ALA A 249 25.09 19.39 3.92
CA ALA A 249 25.73 19.69 2.65
C ALA A 249 27.20 19.25 2.62
N GLY A 250 27.96 19.51 3.69
CA GLY A 250 29.34 19.03 3.82
C GLY A 250 29.45 17.51 3.84
N LEU A 251 28.56 16.83 4.57
CA LEU A 251 28.48 15.37 4.62
C LEU A 251 28.14 14.78 3.25
N PHE A 252 27.11 15.30 2.57
CA PHE A 252 26.73 14.89 1.22
C PHE A 252 27.87 15.11 0.22
N ALA A 253 28.58 16.25 0.32
CA ALA A 253 29.75 16.52 -0.50
C ALA A 253 30.86 15.50 -0.28
N ALA A 254 31.17 15.16 0.98
CA ALA A 254 32.18 14.15 1.31
C ALA A 254 31.78 12.75 0.81
N ALA A 255 30.49 12.43 0.81
CA ALA A 255 29.96 11.16 0.31
C ALA A 255 29.78 11.13 -1.22
N GLY A 256 29.92 12.27 -1.92
CA GLY A 256 29.58 12.41 -3.33
C GLY A 256 28.09 12.24 -3.63
N ALA A 257 27.22 12.50 -2.65
CA ALA A 257 25.78 12.30 -2.73
C ALA A 257 25.08 13.57 -3.25
N PRO A 258 24.29 13.49 -4.35
CA PRO A 258 23.42 14.57 -4.77
C PRO A 258 22.36 14.88 -3.71
N PHE A 259 22.01 16.16 -3.56
CA PHE A 259 20.88 16.54 -2.72
C PHE A 259 20.19 17.82 -3.21
N MET A 260 19.05 18.12 -2.62
CA MET A 260 18.29 19.37 -2.80
C MET A 260 17.77 19.92 -1.47
N LEU A 261 17.36 21.18 -1.50
CA LEU A 261 16.64 21.83 -0.42
C LEU A 261 15.18 22.07 -0.81
N GLN A 262 14.26 21.79 0.12
CA GLN A 262 12.88 22.21 0.06
C GLN A 262 12.62 23.23 1.17
N ASN A 263 12.40 24.50 0.83
CA ASN A 263 12.03 25.53 1.79
C ASN A 263 10.88 26.35 1.23
N SER A 264 9.68 26.14 1.77
CA SER A 264 8.49 26.79 1.23
C SER A 264 8.32 28.24 1.72
N GLY A 265 8.06 29.15 0.79
CA GLY A 265 7.80 30.56 1.08
C GLY A 265 7.83 31.47 -0.15
N SER A 266 7.94 32.76 0.10
CA SER A 266 8.04 33.81 -0.91
C SER A 266 9.41 33.87 -1.61
N ASP A 267 9.62 34.93 -2.39
CA ASP A 267 10.92 35.28 -2.97
C ASP A 267 12.06 35.39 -1.96
N ILE A 268 11.79 35.76 -0.70
CA ILE A 268 12.83 35.83 0.35
C ILE A 268 13.36 34.41 0.62
N THR A 269 12.46 33.46 0.86
CA THR A 269 12.81 32.05 1.06
C THR A 269 13.48 31.44 -0.17
N ARG A 270 12.98 31.76 -1.37
CA ARG A 270 13.58 31.30 -2.64
C ARG A 270 14.97 31.87 -2.87
N ALA A 271 15.20 33.15 -2.56
CA ALA A 271 16.53 33.77 -2.67
C ALA A 271 17.54 33.09 -1.75
N MET A 272 17.17 32.86 -0.48
CA MET A 272 18.02 32.18 0.48
C MET A 272 18.35 30.74 0.05
N THR A 273 17.33 29.99 -0.39
CA THR A 273 17.49 28.63 -0.92
C THR A 273 18.41 28.61 -2.14
N THR A 274 18.28 29.59 -3.04
CA THR A 274 19.14 29.75 -4.21
C THR A 274 20.60 30.01 -3.81
N HIS A 275 20.86 30.88 -2.83
CA HIS A 275 22.22 31.13 -2.34
C HIS A 275 22.86 29.90 -1.69
N MET A 276 22.12 29.16 -0.85
CA MET A 276 22.60 27.91 -0.25
C MET A 276 22.90 26.87 -1.33
N MET A 277 21.95 26.62 -2.22
CA MET A 277 22.13 25.70 -3.35
C MET A 277 23.25 26.15 -4.27
N ALA A 278 23.57 27.44 -4.41
CA ALA A 278 24.71 27.90 -5.22
C ALA A 278 26.07 27.55 -4.61
N ALA A 279 26.17 27.56 -3.28
CA ALA A 279 27.40 27.36 -2.53
C ALA A 279 27.66 25.91 -2.11
N PHE A 280 26.64 25.06 -2.07
CA PHE A 280 26.80 23.67 -1.63
C PHE A 280 27.24 22.74 -2.78
N PRO A 281 28.40 22.06 -2.70
CA PRO A 281 29.01 21.39 -3.86
C PRO A 281 28.09 20.39 -4.59
N THR A 282 27.43 19.48 -3.85
CA THR A 282 26.60 18.41 -4.43
C THR A 282 25.09 18.73 -4.47
N ALA A 283 24.71 19.97 -4.17
CA ALA A 283 23.35 20.49 -4.29
C ALA A 283 22.92 20.65 -5.77
N SER A 284 22.78 19.52 -6.46
CA SER A 284 22.73 19.42 -7.93
C SER A 284 21.38 18.93 -8.47
N PHE A 285 20.50 18.47 -7.60
CA PHE A 285 19.11 18.15 -7.94
C PHE A 285 18.23 19.40 -7.85
N HIS A 286 17.03 19.40 -8.44
CA HIS A 286 16.15 20.57 -8.39
C HIS A 286 15.68 20.88 -6.97
N SER A 287 15.76 22.14 -6.57
CA SER A 287 15.17 22.61 -5.31
C SER A 287 13.67 22.89 -5.45
N VAL A 288 13.01 23.04 -4.30
CA VAL A 288 11.58 23.41 -4.23
C VAL A 288 11.42 24.56 -3.25
N SER A 289 10.73 25.63 -3.65
CA SER A 289 10.36 26.73 -2.75
C SER A 289 8.88 27.03 -2.68
N ALA A 290 8.05 26.37 -3.49
CA ALA A 290 6.61 26.56 -3.55
C ALA A 290 6.20 28.03 -3.72
N THR A 291 7.05 28.86 -4.32
CA THR A 291 6.79 30.31 -4.43
C THR A 291 5.77 30.59 -5.53
N GLU A 292 5.76 29.77 -6.57
CA GLU A 292 4.86 29.81 -7.72
C GLU A 292 3.38 29.54 -7.39
N ILE A 293 3.07 28.97 -6.23
CA ILE A 293 1.67 28.80 -5.82
C ILE A 293 1.06 30.10 -5.30
N LEU A 294 1.90 31.09 -4.96
CA LEU A 294 1.50 32.38 -4.40
C LEU A 294 1.36 33.41 -5.52
N GLN A 295 0.19 34.04 -5.60
CA GLN A 295 -0.08 35.12 -6.55
C GLN A 295 0.64 36.41 -6.14
N ASP A 296 0.66 36.69 -4.83
CA ASP A 296 1.20 37.93 -4.29
C ASP A 296 2.72 37.92 -4.22
N ARG A 297 3.34 38.94 -4.82
CA ARG A 297 4.80 39.18 -4.80
C ARG A 297 5.04 40.53 -4.13
N PHE A 298 5.89 40.57 -3.11
CA PHE A 298 6.13 41.74 -2.26
C PHE A 298 7.62 42.10 -2.15
N VAL A 299 8.40 41.67 -3.13
CA VAL A 299 9.75 42.16 -3.40
C VAL A 299 9.75 42.97 -4.69
N THR A 300 10.62 43.97 -4.77
CA THR A 300 10.72 44.88 -5.93
C THR A 300 11.13 44.16 -7.22
N GLU A 301 11.98 43.14 -7.13
CA GLU A 301 12.40 42.30 -8.26
C GLU A 301 12.15 40.80 -7.95
N PRO A 302 11.01 40.25 -8.40
CA PRO A 302 10.64 38.86 -8.15
C PRO A 302 11.54 37.85 -8.90
N LEU A 303 11.91 36.73 -8.27
CA LEU A 303 12.85 35.74 -8.82
C LEU A 303 12.13 34.72 -9.73
N ASN A 304 11.86 35.03 -10.99
CA ASN A 304 11.15 34.07 -11.85
C ASN A 304 12.11 33.03 -12.47
N PRO A 305 11.66 31.77 -12.66
CA PRO A 305 12.46 30.75 -13.31
C PRO A 305 12.69 31.07 -14.79
N VAL A 306 13.85 30.68 -15.29
CA VAL A 306 14.19 30.69 -16.70
C VAL A 306 14.66 29.30 -17.07
N ASN A 307 13.87 28.59 -17.87
CA ASN A 307 14.14 27.22 -18.33
C ASN A 307 14.43 26.23 -17.17
N GLY A 308 13.68 26.35 -16.08
CA GLY A 308 13.80 25.50 -14.88
C GLY A 308 14.89 25.94 -13.91
N PHE A 309 15.48 27.13 -14.09
CA PHE A 309 16.55 27.62 -13.23
C PHE A 309 16.28 29.02 -12.67
N ILE A 310 16.72 29.25 -11.43
CA ILE A 310 16.76 30.56 -10.79
C ILE A 310 18.19 31.10 -10.84
N LYS A 311 18.36 32.35 -11.28
CA LYS A 311 19.66 33.01 -11.31
C LYS A 311 20.09 33.38 -9.89
N VAL A 312 21.32 33.02 -9.53
CA VAL A 312 21.91 33.40 -8.24
C VAL A 312 22.24 34.90 -8.27
N SER A 313 21.74 35.66 -7.29
CA SER A 313 22.04 37.09 -7.18
C SER A 313 23.52 37.34 -6.85
N GLU A 314 24.07 38.41 -7.43
CA GLU A 314 25.42 38.91 -7.14
C GLU A 314 25.41 40.18 -6.28
N ALA A 315 24.22 40.70 -5.95
CA ALA A 315 24.08 41.87 -5.10
C ALA A 315 24.42 41.52 -3.62
N PRO A 316 24.88 42.49 -2.81
CA PRO A 316 25.13 42.27 -1.39
C PRO A 316 23.87 41.77 -0.64
N GLY A 317 24.06 40.79 0.25
CA GLY A 317 22.95 40.16 0.97
C GLY A 317 22.21 39.12 0.11
N LEU A 318 20.90 38.98 0.37
CA LEU A 318 20.03 38.09 -0.40
C LEU A 318 19.82 38.59 -1.84
N GLY A 319 19.95 39.90 -2.05
CA GLY A 319 19.69 40.54 -3.33
C GLY A 319 18.20 40.71 -3.63
N VAL A 320 17.38 40.85 -2.59
CA VAL A 320 15.95 41.21 -2.67
C VAL A 320 15.68 42.39 -1.75
N GLU A 321 14.75 43.26 -2.15
CA GLU A 321 14.30 44.41 -1.38
C GLU A 321 12.77 44.42 -1.32
N LEU A 322 12.21 44.79 -0.16
CA LEU A 322 10.75 44.80 0.05
C LEU A 322 10.07 45.89 -0.77
N ASP A 323 8.91 45.57 -1.32
CA ASP A 323 7.92 46.57 -1.70
C ASP A 323 7.07 46.91 -0.46
N GLU A 324 7.42 48.01 0.20
CA GLU A 324 6.77 48.44 1.44
C GLU A 324 5.27 48.74 1.26
N ALA A 325 4.86 49.23 0.08
CA ALA A 325 3.45 49.51 -0.19
C ALA A 325 2.65 48.20 -0.33
N LYS A 326 3.20 47.23 -1.05
CA LYS A 326 2.59 45.91 -1.18
C LYS A 326 2.59 45.14 0.15
N MET A 327 3.64 45.25 0.94
CA MET A 327 3.67 44.68 2.29
C MET A 327 2.54 45.23 3.17
N ALA A 328 2.35 46.56 3.19
CA ALA A 328 1.28 47.17 3.98
C ALA A 328 -0.13 46.73 3.53
N GLU A 329 -0.34 46.54 2.21
CA GLU A 329 -1.57 45.94 1.67
C GLU A 329 -1.80 44.53 2.24
N LEU A 330 -0.79 43.67 2.19
CA LEU A 330 -0.87 42.27 2.63
C LEU A 330 -0.97 42.09 4.15
N GLU A 331 -0.46 43.03 4.94
CA GLU A 331 -0.66 43.08 6.40
C GLU A 331 -2.12 43.41 6.76
N SER A 332 -2.78 44.20 5.93
CA SER A 332 -4.20 44.54 6.10
C SER A 332 -5.14 43.50 5.49
N GLN A 333 -4.60 42.55 4.72
CA GLN A 333 -5.40 41.53 4.04
C GLN A 333 -5.94 40.51 5.02
N GLU A 334 -7.26 40.37 5.04
CA GLU A 334 -7.94 39.37 5.84
C GLU A 334 -7.61 37.96 5.33
N ARG A 335 -7.37 37.06 6.28
CA ARG A 335 -7.23 35.64 5.98
C ARG A 335 -8.57 35.10 5.48
N THR A 336 -8.59 34.57 4.27
CA THR A 336 -9.72 33.80 3.78
C THR A 336 -9.82 32.50 4.58
N LEU A 337 -10.89 32.33 5.34
CA LEU A 337 -11.18 31.06 6.00
C LEU A 337 -11.68 30.07 4.95
N HIS A 338 -11.12 28.86 4.97
CA HIS A 338 -11.54 27.81 4.06
C HIS A 338 -12.85 27.18 4.57
N PRO A 339 -13.86 27.00 3.71
CA PRO A 339 -15.10 26.35 4.10
C PRO A 339 -14.84 24.88 4.46
N ARG A 340 -15.76 24.31 5.25
CA ARG A 340 -15.75 22.87 5.51
C ARG A 340 -16.01 22.14 4.20
N PHE A 341 -15.49 20.92 4.08
CA PHE A 341 -15.78 20.08 2.93
C PHE A 341 -15.68 18.61 3.33
N LEU A 342 -16.30 17.75 2.51
CA LEU A 342 -16.19 16.31 2.56
C LEU A 342 -15.55 15.80 1.27
N ILE A 343 -14.79 14.71 1.38
CA ILE A 343 -14.20 13.99 0.26
C ILE A 343 -15.07 12.76 0.03
N GLU A 344 -15.59 12.63 -1.19
CA GLU A 344 -16.39 11.50 -1.65
C GLU A 344 -15.61 10.70 -2.69
N THR A 345 -15.11 9.53 -2.30
CA THR A 345 -14.34 8.63 -3.14
C THR A 345 -15.19 7.42 -3.51
N ARG A 346 -15.40 7.21 -4.81
CA ARG A 346 -16.11 6.05 -5.36
C ARG A 346 -15.13 5.09 -5.98
N TYR A 347 -15.16 3.85 -5.53
CA TYR A 347 -14.37 2.77 -6.09
C TYR A 347 -15.14 2.07 -7.20
N VAL A 348 -14.43 1.47 -8.15
CA VAL A 348 -15.04 0.72 -9.25
C VAL A 348 -15.91 -0.46 -8.76
N ASN A 349 -15.68 -0.97 -7.54
CA ASN A 349 -16.51 -2.03 -6.95
C ASN A 349 -17.82 -1.52 -6.30
N GLY A 350 -18.15 -0.22 -6.43
CA GLY A 350 -19.35 0.38 -5.84
C GLY A 350 -19.19 0.86 -4.40
N ALA A 351 -18.07 0.59 -3.76
CA ALA A 351 -17.79 1.17 -2.46
C ALA A 351 -17.67 2.69 -2.60
N HIS A 352 -18.22 3.40 -1.63
CA HIS A 352 -18.24 4.85 -1.56
C HIS A 352 -17.69 5.27 -0.20
N LEU A 353 -16.46 5.77 -0.18
CA LEU A 353 -15.82 6.30 1.01
C LEU A 353 -16.16 7.80 1.13
N ARG A 354 -16.75 8.18 2.25
CA ARG A 354 -16.91 9.57 2.66
C ARG A 354 -15.98 9.87 3.82
N THR A 355 -15.19 10.93 3.69
CA THR A 355 -14.24 11.34 4.72
C THR A 355 -14.04 12.86 4.73
N ARG A 356 -13.24 13.37 5.66
CA ARG A 356 -12.79 14.75 5.74
C ARG A 356 -11.29 14.79 6.02
N LYS A 357 -10.69 15.94 5.76
CA LYS A 357 -9.31 16.25 6.16
C LYS A 357 -9.10 16.11 7.67
N ASP A 358 -7.94 15.57 8.07
CA ASP A 358 -7.53 15.53 9.47
C ASP A 358 -7.38 16.96 10.02
N PRO A 359 -8.17 17.35 11.06
CA PRO A 359 -8.07 18.68 11.65
C PRO A 359 -6.74 18.91 12.38
N GLU A 360 -6.06 17.86 12.86
CA GLU A 360 -4.77 17.99 13.57
C GLU A 360 -3.58 17.98 12.60
N ASN A 361 -3.74 17.38 11.42
CA ASN A 361 -2.69 17.31 10.39
C ASN A 361 -3.20 17.86 9.05
N PRO A 362 -3.42 19.19 8.97
CA PRO A 362 -4.02 19.80 7.79
C PRO A 362 -3.09 19.82 6.57
N HIS A 363 -1.90 19.25 6.63
CA HIS A 363 -0.94 19.25 5.54
C HIS A 363 -1.01 17.99 4.67
N PHE A 364 -1.62 16.90 5.17
CA PHE A 364 -1.43 15.56 4.61
C PHE A 364 -2.74 14.78 4.54
N MET A 365 -3.39 14.78 3.37
CA MET A 365 -4.52 13.88 3.03
C MET A 365 -4.06 12.45 2.73
N VAL A 366 -3.04 11.99 3.45
CA VAL A 366 -2.31 10.76 3.14
C VAL A 366 -2.93 9.56 3.84
N ARG A 367 -3.58 9.80 4.97
CA ARG A 367 -4.35 8.78 5.68
C ARG A 367 -5.81 9.16 5.57
N PRO A 368 -6.64 8.34 4.88
CA PRO A 368 -8.02 8.70 4.60
C PRO A 368 -8.87 8.79 5.87
N ASP A 369 -8.35 8.25 6.98
CA ASP A 369 -9.05 8.13 8.22
C ASP A 369 -8.15 8.55 9.39
N TRP A 370 -8.49 9.69 9.98
CA TRP A 370 -7.86 10.19 11.20
C TRP A 370 -8.19 9.32 12.43
N SER A 371 -9.22 8.47 12.36
CA SER A 371 -9.50 7.44 13.38
C SER A 371 -8.65 6.16 13.23
N ARG A 372 -7.92 6.01 12.12
CA ARG A 372 -7.02 4.89 11.78
C ARG A 372 -7.70 3.51 11.73
N GLU A 373 -9.01 3.44 11.52
CA GLU A 373 -9.77 2.21 11.38
C GLU A 373 -9.81 1.69 9.94
N LEU A 374 -9.70 2.58 8.95
CA LEU A 374 -9.64 2.23 7.53
C LEU A 374 -8.20 2.26 6.98
N PRO A 375 -7.76 1.23 6.22
CA PRO A 375 -6.49 1.26 5.52
C PRO A 375 -6.50 2.35 4.42
N PRO A 376 -5.35 2.98 4.12
CA PRO A 376 -5.25 3.92 3.03
C PRO A 376 -5.50 3.24 1.68
N PRO A 377 -6.36 3.82 0.80
CA PRO A 377 -6.45 3.35 -0.58
C PRO A 377 -5.09 3.43 -1.26
N GLY A 378 -4.82 2.53 -2.20
CA GLY A 378 -3.59 2.61 -2.99
C GLY A 378 -3.60 3.82 -3.92
N PHE A 379 -2.43 4.41 -4.20
CA PHE A 379 -2.25 5.49 -5.16
C PHE A 379 -2.65 5.10 -6.58
N ALA A 380 -2.64 3.81 -6.91
CA ALA A 380 -3.11 3.29 -8.20
C ALA A 380 -4.47 2.58 -8.10
N ALA A 381 -5.24 2.85 -7.04
CA ALA A 381 -6.57 2.29 -6.89
C ALA A 381 -7.51 2.84 -7.98
N PRO A 382 -8.36 2.00 -8.59
CA PRO A 382 -9.34 2.45 -9.57
C PRO A 382 -10.51 3.12 -8.84
N LEU A 383 -10.45 4.45 -8.75
CA LEU A 383 -11.41 5.28 -8.03
C LEU A 383 -11.67 6.61 -8.75
N THR A 384 -12.74 7.28 -8.33
CA THR A 384 -13.04 8.67 -8.69
C THR A 384 -13.37 9.44 -7.43
N THR A 385 -12.90 10.68 -7.33
CA THR A 385 -13.13 11.52 -6.15
C THR A 385 -13.84 12.83 -6.52
N SER A 386 -14.80 13.22 -5.67
CA SER A 386 -15.45 14.51 -5.68
C SER A 386 -15.36 15.18 -4.31
N TYR A 387 -15.38 16.51 -4.30
CA TYR A 387 -15.36 17.31 -3.09
C TYR A 387 -16.75 17.91 -2.91
N TRP A 388 -17.35 17.71 -1.74
CA TRP A 388 -18.63 18.30 -1.36
C TRP A 388 -18.32 19.45 -0.40
N ASP A 389 -18.29 20.66 -0.94
CA ASP A 389 -18.08 21.87 -0.17
C ASP A 389 -19.32 22.20 0.66
N ASP A 390 -19.14 22.85 1.80
CA ASP A 390 -20.23 23.28 2.69
C ASP A 390 -21.20 24.22 1.97
N ASP A 391 -22.30 23.65 1.51
CA ASP A 391 -23.41 24.33 0.83
C ASP A 391 -24.53 24.74 1.80
N GLU A 392 -24.27 24.64 3.11
CA GLU A 392 -25.21 24.92 4.22
C GLU A 392 -26.49 24.08 4.18
N THR A 393 -26.56 23.04 3.34
CA THR A 393 -27.74 22.18 3.26
C THR A 393 -27.88 21.31 4.51
N PRO A 394 -29.11 20.98 4.95
CA PRO A 394 -29.32 20.02 6.03
C PRO A 394 -28.60 18.68 5.79
N GLU A 395 -28.49 18.26 4.53
CA GLU A 395 -27.79 17.06 4.09
C GLU A 395 -26.29 17.14 4.36
N PHE A 396 -25.63 18.24 3.97
CA PHE A 396 -24.21 18.44 4.24
C PHE A 396 -23.97 18.52 5.75
N VAL A 397 -24.76 19.30 6.48
CA VAL A 397 -24.60 19.47 7.94
C VAL A 397 -24.71 18.13 8.66
N ALA A 398 -25.67 17.29 8.27
CA ALA A 398 -25.83 15.95 8.84
C ALA A 398 -24.66 15.02 8.48
N ALA A 399 -24.25 15.00 7.20
CA ALA A 399 -23.14 14.17 6.74
C ALA A 399 -21.82 14.58 7.40
N TYR A 400 -21.55 15.87 7.49
CA TYR A 400 -20.36 16.41 8.13
C TYR A 400 -20.33 16.04 9.62
N ALA A 401 -21.41 16.30 10.36
CA ALA A 401 -21.51 15.95 11.77
C ALA A 401 -21.36 14.44 12.04
N GLU A 402 -21.85 13.59 11.14
CA GLU A 402 -21.61 12.14 11.23
C GLU A 402 -20.12 11.81 11.10
N ILE A 403 -19.44 12.35 10.10
CA ILE A 403 -18.00 12.12 9.90
C ILE A 403 -17.19 12.69 11.06
N GLU A 404 -17.56 13.84 11.64
CA GLU A 404 -16.91 14.38 12.84
C GLU A 404 -17.04 13.45 14.04
N SER A 405 -18.25 12.90 14.24
CA SER A 405 -18.54 12.07 15.41
C SER A 405 -17.97 10.66 15.29
N LYS A 406 -17.93 10.09 14.09
CA LYS A 406 -17.71 8.66 13.91
C LYS A 406 -16.52 8.30 13.02
N GLY A 407 -15.79 9.30 12.50
CA GLY A 407 -14.70 9.09 11.55
C GLY A 407 -15.21 8.75 10.14
N SER A 408 -14.28 8.30 9.30
CA SER A 408 -14.54 7.99 7.90
C SER A 408 -15.62 6.91 7.73
N ARG A 409 -16.37 6.95 6.62
CA ARG A 409 -17.48 6.03 6.36
C ARG A 409 -17.35 5.38 5.00
N LEU A 410 -17.15 4.07 4.99
CA LEU A 410 -17.26 3.25 3.79
C LEU A 410 -18.71 2.79 3.64
N ILE A 411 -19.40 3.36 2.66
CA ILE A 411 -20.77 3.03 2.28
C ILE A 411 -20.67 2.09 1.09
N GLN A 412 -21.06 0.83 1.25
CA GLN A 412 -21.17 -0.07 0.11
C GLN A 412 -22.51 0.18 -0.56
N THR A 413 -22.48 0.84 -1.71
CA THR A 413 -23.66 0.94 -2.59
C THR A 413 -23.52 -0.14 -3.65
N ASP A 414 -24.44 -1.09 -3.70
CA ASP A 414 -24.47 -2.10 -4.75
C ASP A 414 -24.52 -1.40 -6.11
N PRO A 415 -23.48 -1.51 -6.96
CA PRO A 415 -23.55 -0.96 -8.30
C PRO A 415 -24.69 -1.65 -9.05
N ALA A 416 -25.55 -0.87 -9.69
CA ALA A 416 -26.54 -1.43 -10.61
C ALA A 416 -25.81 -2.17 -11.74
N GLY A 417 -25.87 -3.51 -11.73
CA GLY A 417 -25.34 -4.38 -12.79
C GLY A 417 -23.95 -4.99 -12.55
N ALA A 418 -23.32 -4.78 -11.38
CA ALA A 418 -22.13 -5.54 -10.99
C ALA A 418 -22.50 -6.81 -10.22
N ASP A 419 -21.67 -7.86 -10.36
CA ASP A 419 -21.80 -9.08 -9.55
C ASP A 419 -21.77 -8.68 -8.06
N HIS A 420 -22.78 -9.08 -7.28
CA HIS A 420 -22.80 -8.88 -5.83
C HIS A 420 -23.14 -10.17 -5.07
N ALA A 421 -22.54 -10.33 -3.89
CA ALA A 421 -22.83 -11.43 -2.99
C ALA A 421 -23.99 -11.05 -2.06
N GLN A 422 -25.18 -11.54 -2.35
CA GLN A 422 -26.32 -11.43 -1.45
C GLN A 422 -26.19 -12.49 -0.35
N ILE A 423 -25.77 -12.08 0.85
CA ILE A 423 -25.71 -12.99 2.02
C ILE A 423 -27.12 -13.36 2.46
N LEU A 424 -27.43 -14.66 2.50
CA LEU A 424 -28.73 -15.20 2.90
C LEU A 424 -28.72 -15.60 4.38
N SER A 425 -27.64 -16.25 4.84
CA SER A 425 -27.42 -16.58 6.25
C SER A 425 -25.94 -16.80 6.56
N THR A 426 -25.58 -16.67 7.83
CA THR A 426 -24.27 -17.05 8.37
C THR A 426 -24.44 -17.91 9.62
N GLN A 427 -23.51 -18.84 9.84
CA GLN A 427 -23.61 -19.81 10.94
C GLN A 427 -22.24 -20.24 11.44
N VAL A 428 -22.12 -20.44 12.76
CA VAL A 428 -21.04 -21.26 13.33
C VAL A 428 -21.48 -22.72 13.21
N ILE A 429 -20.85 -23.46 12.32
CA ILE A 429 -21.22 -24.84 11.97
C ILE A 429 -20.78 -25.82 13.05
N CYS A 430 -19.52 -25.75 13.44
CA CYS A 430 -18.92 -26.67 14.41
C CYS A 430 -17.94 -25.93 15.30
N ARG A 431 -18.03 -26.19 16.60
CA ARG A 431 -17.12 -25.67 17.62
C ARG A 431 -16.82 -26.77 18.61
N GLN A 432 -15.54 -26.96 18.93
CA GLN A 432 -15.09 -27.85 19.98
C GLN A 432 -14.52 -27.00 21.13
N PRO A 433 -15.23 -26.90 22.28
CA PRO A 433 -14.79 -26.05 23.38
C PRO A 433 -13.35 -26.36 23.82
N GLY A 434 -12.50 -25.32 23.85
CA GLY A 434 -11.08 -25.44 24.23
C GLY A 434 -10.17 -26.05 23.15
N ARG A 435 -10.72 -26.50 22.03
CA ARG A 435 -9.97 -27.10 20.92
C ARG A 435 -9.99 -26.20 19.68
N TYR A 436 -8.95 -26.32 18.87
CA TYR A 436 -8.76 -25.66 17.59
C TYR A 436 -9.30 -26.54 16.47
N ILE A 437 -9.89 -25.91 15.44
CA ILE A 437 -10.39 -26.56 14.24
C ILE A 437 -9.96 -25.74 13.00
N GLY A 438 -9.59 -26.38 11.90
CA GLY A 438 -9.16 -25.67 10.69
C GLY A 438 -9.29 -26.47 9.40
N TRP A 439 -8.98 -25.80 8.30
CA TRP A 439 -8.89 -26.32 6.93
C TRP A 439 -10.13 -27.11 6.46
N PRO A 440 -11.32 -26.49 6.44
CA PRO A 440 -12.51 -27.18 5.96
C PRO A 440 -12.56 -27.23 4.43
N THR A 441 -13.12 -28.31 3.91
CA THR A 441 -13.55 -28.44 2.51
C THR A 441 -14.98 -28.98 2.46
N ILE A 442 -15.81 -28.43 1.57
CA ILE A 442 -17.20 -28.83 1.41
C ILE A 442 -17.44 -29.46 0.04
N VAL A 443 -18.21 -30.55 0.02
CA VAL A 443 -18.73 -31.16 -1.20
C VAL A 443 -20.24 -31.33 -1.10
N ARG A 444 -20.95 -31.07 -2.20
CA ARG A 444 -22.36 -31.46 -2.36
C ARG A 444 -22.40 -32.77 -3.12
N ARG A 445 -23.00 -33.78 -2.51
CA ARG A 445 -23.13 -35.10 -3.11
C ARG A 445 -24.20 -35.12 -4.20
N ALA A 446 -24.16 -36.14 -5.05
CA ALA A 446 -25.21 -36.43 -6.02
C ALA A 446 -26.59 -36.69 -5.36
N SER A 447 -26.60 -37.03 -4.07
CA SER A 447 -27.82 -37.17 -3.26
C SER A 447 -28.29 -35.86 -2.61
N ASP A 448 -27.70 -34.72 -2.95
CA ASP A 448 -27.89 -33.40 -2.34
C ASP A 448 -27.47 -33.26 -0.87
N GLU A 449 -26.87 -34.30 -0.29
CA GLU A 449 -26.26 -34.21 1.03
C GLU A 449 -24.98 -33.37 0.97
N LEU A 450 -24.83 -32.42 1.89
CA LEU A 450 -23.59 -31.67 2.06
C LEU A 450 -22.67 -32.39 3.04
N ILE A 451 -21.40 -32.52 2.68
CA ILE A 451 -20.36 -33.05 3.55
C ILE A 451 -19.26 -32.01 3.71
N ILE A 452 -18.87 -31.74 4.95
CA ILE A 452 -17.67 -30.97 5.26
C ILE A 452 -16.64 -31.90 5.91
N ALA A 453 -15.44 -31.93 5.34
CA ALA A 453 -14.25 -32.52 5.96
C ALA A 453 -13.37 -31.41 6.54
N PHE A 454 -12.74 -31.64 7.69
CA PHE A 454 -11.89 -30.65 8.38
C PHE A 454 -10.90 -31.34 9.31
N SER A 455 -9.85 -30.62 9.75
CA SER A 455 -8.95 -31.09 10.82
C SER A 455 -9.40 -30.50 12.17
N GLY A 456 -9.70 -31.36 13.15
CA GLY A 456 -10.26 -30.98 14.44
C GLY A 456 -9.58 -31.65 15.64
N ASP A 457 -10.10 -31.40 16.84
CA ASP A 457 -9.59 -31.79 18.16
C ASP A 457 -8.12 -31.40 18.42
N ARG A 458 -7.75 -30.23 17.91
CA ARG A 458 -6.39 -29.70 18.00
C ARG A 458 -6.23 -28.83 19.26
N GLU A 459 -5.01 -28.64 19.74
CA GLU A 459 -4.73 -27.66 20.79
C GLU A 459 -4.37 -26.28 20.22
N SER A 460 -3.74 -26.27 19.05
CA SER A 460 -3.28 -25.07 18.36
C SER A 460 -3.21 -25.32 16.85
N HIS A 461 -2.75 -24.31 16.11
CA HIS A 461 -2.58 -24.36 14.66
C HIS A 461 -1.62 -25.50 14.24
N VAL A 462 -0.56 -25.76 15.01
CA VAL A 462 0.38 -26.88 14.83
C VAL A 462 0.48 -27.64 16.15
N CYS A 463 0.03 -28.90 16.20
CA CYS A 463 0.04 -29.72 17.41
C CYS A 463 -0.03 -31.21 17.03
N PRO A 464 0.35 -32.16 17.89
CA PRO A 464 0.36 -33.58 17.55
C PRO A 464 -1.03 -34.23 17.41
N TYR A 465 -2.09 -33.55 17.84
CA TYR A 465 -3.41 -34.17 18.05
C TYR A 465 -4.39 -34.00 16.87
N GLY A 466 -3.94 -33.42 15.76
CA GLY A 466 -4.78 -33.21 14.60
C GLY A 466 -5.36 -34.49 14.05
N LYS A 467 -6.68 -34.49 13.82
CA LYS A 467 -7.40 -35.64 13.25
C LYS A 467 -8.40 -35.16 12.21
N MET A 468 -8.63 -35.98 11.18
CA MET A 468 -9.66 -35.66 10.19
C MET A 468 -11.04 -36.02 10.71
N GLN A 469 -11.96 -35.07 10.57
CA GLN A 469 -13.35 -35.24 10.96
C GLN A 469 -14.28 -34.80 9.84
N LEU A 470 -15.50 -35.29 9.93
CA LEU A 470 -16.56 -35.07 8.95
C LEU A 470 -17.87 -34.71 9.65
N ILE A 471 -18.62 -33.79 9.07
CA ILE A 471 -19.99 -33.43 9.42
C ILE A 471 -20.87 -33.37 8.17
N ARG A 472 -22.18 -33.53 8.37
CA ARG A 472 -23.15 -33.69 7.27
C ARG A 472 -24.36 -32.79 7.45
N SER A 473 -24.95 -32.38 6.34
CA SER A 473 -26.27 -31.75 6.30
C SER A 473 -27.12 -32.36 5.20
N THR A 474 -28.41 -32.56 5.49
CA THR A 474 -29.41 -33.09 4.54
C THR A 474 -30.51 -32.07 4.23
N ASP A 475 -30.31 -30.82 4.67
CA ASP A 475 -31.28 -29.73 4.59
C ASP A 475 -30.60 -28.42 4.14
N ASP A 476 -29.70 -28.54 3.16
CA ASP A 476 -29.00 -27.43 2.52
C ASP A 476 -28.17 -26.57 3.49
N GLY A 477 -27.59 -27.20 4.51
CA GLY A 477 -26.68 -26.56 5.46
C GLY A 477 -27.38 -25.82 6.60
N GLN A 478 -28.68 -26.04 6.80
CA GLN A 478 -29.42 -25.47 7.94
C GLN A 478 -29.06 -26.18 9.25
N ASN A 479 -28.99 -27.50 9.24
CA ASN A 479 -28.59 -28.31 10.39
C ASN A 479 -27.42 -29.23 10.02
N TRP A 480 -26.53 -29.42 11.00
CA TRP A 480 -25.32 -30.23 10.85
C TRP A 480 -25.28 -31.38 11.86
N SER A 481 -24.84 -32.55 11.42
CA SER A 481 -24.61 -33.70 12.30
C SER A 481 -23.50 -33.43 13.30
N GLN A 482 -23.44 -34.24 14.36
CA GLN A 482 -22.24 -34.32 15.19
C GLN A 482 -21.03 -34.75 14.35
N GLU A 483 -19.85 -34.25 14.71
CA GLU A 483 -18.59 -34.59 14.07
C GLU A 483 -18.23 -36.06 14.24
N ARG A 484 -17.80 -36.68 13.15
CA ARG A 484 -17.33 -38.06 13.11
C ARG A 484 -15.88 -38.09 12.67
N THR A 485 -15.03 -38.70 13.47
CA THR A 485 -13.63 -38.94 13.11
C THR A 485 -13.53 -39.97 11.99
N ILE A 486 -12.81 -39.63 10.92
CA ILE A 486 -12.56 -40.50 9.76
C ILE A 486 -11.09 -40.92 9.67
N ARG A 487 -10.19 -40.17 10.29
CA ARG A 487 -8.77 -40.52 10.47
C ARG A 487 -8.26 -39.95 11.78
N ASN A 488 -7.47 -40.75 12.50
CA ASN A 488 -6.79 -40.37 13.75
C ASN A 488 -5.49 -41.17 13.83
N GLY A 489 -4.47 -40.71 13.11
CA GLY A 489 -3.15 -41.28 13.10
C GLY A 489 -2.34 -40.91 14.35
N PRO A 490 -1.11 -41.44 14.46
CA PRO A 490 -0.20 -41.11 15.57
C PRO A 490 0.60 -39.82 15.34
N LEU A 491 0.38 -39.11 14.22
CA LEU A 491 0.98 -37.82 13.88
C LEU A 491 -0.13 -36.78 13.68
N ASP A 492 0.26 -35.52 13.48
CA ASP A 492 -0.67 -34.43 13.19
C ASP A 492 -1.32 -34.61 11.80
N ASP A 493 -2.53 -35.17 11.72
CA ASP A 493 -3.30 -35.24 10.47
C ASP A 493 -3.88 -33.86 10.12
N ARG A 494 -3.26 -33.20 9.13
CA ARG A 494 -3.51 -31.83 8.70
C ARG A 494 -4.13 -31.75 7.32
N ASP A 495 -4.93 -30.68 7.17
CA ASP A 495 -5.62 -30.29 5.95
C ASP A 495 -6.61 -31.37 5.48
N ALA A 496 -7.86 -30.99 5.23
CA ALA A 496 -8.88 -31.96 4.88
C ALA A 496 -9.54 -31.56 3.56
N GLY A 497 -9.06 -32.18 2.48
CA GLY A 497 -9.71 -32.12 1.16
C GLY A 497 -10.76 -33.22 1.05
N ILE A 498 -11.83 -32.96 0.30
CA ILE A 498 -12.84 -33.98 0.01
C ILE A 498 -13.56 -33.70 -1.32
N ILE A 499 -13.74 -34.75 -2.12
CA ILE A 499 -14.61 -34.76 -3.30
C ILE A 499 -15.48 -36.02 -3.34
N GLU A 500 -16.57 -35.96 -4.11
CA GLU A 500 -17.32 -37.13 -4.56
C GLU A 500 -17.08 -37.31 -6.06
N THR A 501 -16.66 -38.50 -6.47
CA THR A 501 -16.45 -38.84 -7.89
C THR A 501 -17.77 -39.17 -8.57
N SER A 502 -17.79 -39.18 -9.89
CA SER A 502 -18.90 -39.61 -10.73
C SER A 502 -19.36 -41.04 -10.45
N LYS A 503 -18.51 -41.87 -9.82
CA LYS A 503 -18.82 -43.23 -9.36
C LYS A 503 -19.46 -43.28 -7.97
N GLY A 504 -19.64 -42.13 -7.31
CA GLY A 504 -20.15 -42.01 -5.95
C GLY A 504 -19.11 -42.33 -4.87
N THR A 505 -17.83 -42.41 -5.23
CA THR A 505 -16.73 -42.62 -4.28
C THR A 505 -16.38 -41.29 -3.64
N LEU A 506 -16.33 -41.23 -2.30
CA LEU A 506 -15.71 -40.10 -1.61
C LEU A 506 -14.21 -40.33 -1.54
N VAL A 507 -13.43 -39.32 -1.94
CA VAL A 507 -11.98 -39.30 -1.80
C VAL A 507 -11.64 -38.15 -0.86
N ALA A 508 -11.07 -38.49 0.30
CA ALA A 508 -10.59 -37.50 1.26
C ALA A 508 -9.06 -37.52 1.31
N SER A 509 -8.46 -36.33 1.35
CA SER A 509 -7.01 -36.12 1.30
C SER A 509 -6.50 -35.36 2.52
N TRP A 510 -5.29 -35.68 2.96
CA TRP A 510 -4.59 -34.99 4.04
C TRP A 510 -3.08 -35.19 3.94
N PHE A 511 -2.34 -34.44 4.74
CA PHE A 511 -0.95 -34.78 5.03
C PHE A 511 -0.74 -34.92 6.54
N THR A 512 0.29 -35.66 6.90
CA THR A 512 0.74 -35.75 8.28
C THR A 512 1.92 -34.82 8.52
N SER A 513 1.97 -34.15 9.67
CA SER A 513 3.08 -33.26 10.04
C SER A 513 3.80 -33.71 11.31
N ILE A 514 5.10 -33.45 11.35
CA ILE A 514 5.94 -33.50 12.57
C ILE A 514 6.35 -32.11 13.03
N GLY A 515 5.70 -31.05 12.52
CA GLY A 515 6.04 -29.66 12.86
C GLY A 515 5.96 -29.37 14.37
N PHE A 516 5.14 -30.11 15.12
CA PHE A 516 5.05 -29.99 16.58
C PHE A 516 6.34 -30.45 17.30
N THR A 517 7.22 -31.21 16.64
CA THR A 517 8.46 -31.72 17.27
C THR A 517 9.51 -30.63 17.52
N THR A 518 9.32 -29.44 16.94
CA THR A 518 10.17 -28.26 17.20
C THR A 518 9.61 -27.35 18.28
N ASP A 519 8.46 -27.70 18.87
CA ASP A 519 7.78 -26.92 19.90
C ASP A 519 8.03 -27.57 21.28
N ASP A 520 8.57 -26.80 22.22
CA ASP A 520 8.93 -27.27 23.55
C ASP A 520 7.70 -27.75 24.34
N ASP A 521 6.51 -27.18 24.07
CA ASP A 521 5.26 -27.57 24.72
C ASP A 521 4.86 -29.02 24.40
N PHE A 522 5.34 -29.58 23.28
CA PHE A 522 5.05 -30.94 22.84
C PHE A 522 6.25 -31.89 22.90
N ALA A 523 7.36 -31.50 23.55
CA ALA A 523 8.60 -32.27 23.59
C ALA A 523 8.41 -33.69 24.16
N GLU A 524 7.62 -33.84 25.24
CA GLU A 524 7.33 -35.15 25.84
C GLU A 524 6.55 -36.05 24.87
N HIS A 525 5.55 -35.50 24.18
CA HIS A 525 4.79 -36.24 23.17
C HIS A 525 5.68 -36.61 21.98
N ALA A 526 6.49 -35.67 21.48
CA ALA A 526 7.43 -35.88 20.39
C ALA A 526 8.44 -37.00 20.66
N ALA A 527 8.85 -37.19 21.92
CA ALA A 527 9.71 -38.28 22.35
C ALA A 527 9.03 -39.66 22.31
N THR A 528 7.68 -39.72 22.33
CA THR A 528 6.94 -40.99 22.23
C THR A 528 6.79 -41.49 20.79
N VAL A 529 6.99 -40.62 19.79
CA VAL A 529 6.87 -40.96 18.37
C VAL A 529 8.16 -41.62 17.88
N SER A 530 8.12 -42.94 17.66
CA SER A 530 9.28 -43.72 17.18
C SER A 530 9.70 -43.33 15.76
N ALA A 531 10.96 -43.60 15.40
CA ALA A 531 11.45 -43.39 14.04
C ALA A 531 10.67 -44.24 13.01
N GLU A 532 10.31 -45.47 13.37
CA GLU A 532 9.48 -46.36 12.55
C GLU A 532 8.08 -45.76 12.30
N THR A 533 7.44 -45.20 13.34
CA THR A 533 6.17 -44.49 13.18
C THR A 533 6.31 -43.31 12.21
N ARG A 534 7.39 -42.52 12.33
CA ARG A 534 7.64 -41.40 11.41
C ARG A 534 7.83 -41.89 9.97
N GLU A 535 8.58 -42.96 9.77
CA GLU A 535 8.83 -43.54 8.44
C GLU A 535 7.54 -44.04 7.76
N VAL A 536 6.64 -44.65 8.53
CA VAL A 536 5.39 -45.23 8.00
C VAL A 536 4.26 -44.22 7.89
N GLU A 537 4.19 -43.24 8.78
CA GLU A 537 3.06 -42.33 8.91
C GLU A 537 3.29 -40.97 8.27
N LEU A 538 4.54 -40.50 8.17
CA LEU A 538 4.85 -39.20 7.60
C LEU A 538 4.73 -39.23 6.07
N GLY A 539 3.75 -38.51 5.52
CA GLY A 539 3.57 -38.37 4.09
C GLY A 539 2.31 -37.61 3.71
N HIS A 540 1.96 -37.72 2.43
CA HIS A 540 0.74 -37.21 1.85
C HIS A 540 -0.16 -38.39 1.49
N TRP A 541 -1.45 -38.27 1.79
CA TRP A 541 -2.36 -39.41 1.81
C TRP A 541 -3.71 -39.06 1.21
N VAL A 542 -4.33 -40.07 0.61
CA VAL A 542 -5.77 -40.09 0.35
C VAL A 542 -6.37 -41.38 0.91
N HIS A 543 -7.67 -41.38 1.16
CA HIS A 543 -8.43 -42.61 1.38
C HIS A 543 -9.80 -42.51 0.75
N ARG A 544 -10.41 -43.67 0.53
CA ARG A 544 -11.64 -43.80 -0.26
C ARG A 544 -12.77 -44.36 0.58
N SER A 545 -13.98 -43.90 0.29
CA SER A 545 -15.22 -44.47 0.79
C SER A 545 -16.20 -44.69 -0.35
N THR A 546 -16.69 -45.92 -0.49
CA THR A 546 -17.65 -46.31 -1.53
C THR A 546 -19.07 -46.51 -0.99
N ASP A 547 -19.29 -46.22 0.30
CA ASP A 547 -20.57 -46.36 0.99
C ASP A 547 -21.08 -45.01 1.51
N GLY A 548 -20.68 -43.93 0.83
CA GLY A 548 -21.09 -42.57 1.16
C GLY A 548 -20.47 -42.06 2.46
N GLY A 549 -19.24 -42.44 2.79
CA GLY A 549 -18.49 -41.96 3.96
C GLY A 549 -18.82 -42.70 5.25
N LEU A 550 -19.47 -43.86 5.18
CA LEU A 550 -19.80 -44.68 6.35
C LEU A 550 -18.58 -45.49 6.81
N THR A 551 -17.82 -46.05 5.88
CA THR A 551 -16.53 -46.70 6.14
C THR A 551 -15.47 -46.17 5.19
N TRP A 552 -14.21 -46.23 5.64
CA TRP A 552 -13.06 -45.71 4.89
C TRP A 552 -12.04 -46.84 4.73
N GLY A 553 -11.51 -46.98 3.51
CA GLY A 553 -10.46 -47.94 3.22
C GLY A 553 -9.09 -47.52 3.79
N ASP A 554 -8.07 -48.33 3.48
CA ASP A 554 -6.69 -48.04 3.86
C ASP A 554 -6.20 -46.72 3.24
N LYS A 555 -5.22 -46.09 3.90
CA LYS A 555 -4.55 -44.90 3.37
C LYS A 555 -3.75 -45.27 2.11
N ILE A 556 -3.83 -44.41 1.10
CA ILE A 556 -3.16 -44.53 -0.18
C ILE A 556 -2.15 -43.39 -0.25
N SER A 557 -0.90 -43.70 -0.54
CA SER A 557 0.17 -42.69 -0.65
C SER A 557 0.01 -41.90 -1.95
N VAL A 558 0.20 -40.58 -1.85
CA VAL A 558 0.32 -39.64 -2.97
C VAL A 558 1.60 -38.80 -2.80
N HIS A 559 2.07 -38.13 -3.86
CA HIS A 559 3.32 -37.35 -3.78
C HIS A 559 3.09 -35.93 -3.27
N SER A 560 1.86 -35.42 -3.36
CA SER A 560 1.52 -34.02 -3.09
C SER A 560 0.32 -33.85 -2.17
N SER A 561 0.22 -32.69 -1.54
CA SER A 561 -0.90 -32.32 -0.67
C SER A 561 -1.32 -30.87 -0.91
N ALA A 562 -2.62 -30.60 -0.78
CA ALA A 562 -3.19 -29.27 -0.75
C ALA A 562 -4.47 -29.23 0.11
N PRO A 563 -4.86 -28.06 0.65
CA PRO A 563 -5.95 -27.96 1.60
C PRO A 563 -7.29 -28.55 1.14
N HIS A 564 -7.61 -28.39 -0.14
CA HIS A 564 -8.93 -28.70 -0.69
C HIS A 564 -8.99 -30.02 -1.48
N GLY A 565 -7.83 -30.67 -1.69
CA GLY A 565 -7.75 -31.97 -2.35
C GLY A 565 -7.83 -31.93 -3.88
N PRO A 566 -8.07 -33.09 -4.53
CA PRO A 566 -8.13 -33.22 -5.99
C PRO A 566 -9.45 -32.72 -6.58
N ILE A 567 -9.51 -32.63 -7.91
CA ILE A 567 -10.77 -32.53 -8.67
C ILE A 567 -10.94 -33.75 -9.58
N GLU A 568 -12.18 -34.05 -10.00
CA GLU A 568 -12.43 -34.97 -11.12
C GLU A 568 -12.57 -34.17 -12.42
N LEU A 569 -11.85 -34.58 -13.45
CA LEU A 569 -11.92 -34.02 -14.80
C LEU A 569 -13.08 -34.66 -15.58
N ALA A 570 -13.51 -34.00 -16.65
CA ALA A 570 -14.59 -34.45 -17.52
C ALA A 570 -14.32 -35.81 -18.19
N ASP A 571 -13.05 -36.22 -18.29
CA ASP A 571 -12.65 -37.54 -18.79
C ASP A 571 -12.66 -38.65 -17.72
N GLY A 572 -13.02 -38.33 -16.48
CA GLY A 572 -13.10 -39.24 -15.34
C GLY A 572 -11.78 -39.49 -14.62
N ARG A 573 -10.68 -38.84 -15.02
CA ARG A 573 -9.43 -38.83 -14.24
C ARG A 573 -9.59 -37.91 -13.03
N LEU A 574 -8.95 -38.26 -11.92
CA LEU A 574 -8.73 -37.33 -10.82
C LEU A 574 -7.42 -36.60 -11.05
N LEU A 575 -7.40 -35.29 -10.83
CA LEU A 575 -6.21 -34.46 -10.92
C LEU A 575 -5.99 -33.76 -9.58
N PHE A 576 -4.81 -33.95 -8.99
CA PHE A 576 -4.39 -33.35 -7.74
C PHE A 576 -3.18 -32.46 -7.99
N VAL A 577 -3.32 -31.16 -7.73
CA VAL A 577 -2.18 -30.24 -7.69
C VAL A 577 -1.87 -29.96 -6.23
N GLY A 578 -0.61 -30.09 -5.83
CA GLY A 578 -0.23 -29.93 -4.43
C GLY A 578 1.25 -29.67 -4.20
N ASN A 579 1.57 -29.30 -2.96
CA ASN A 579 2.93 -29.19 -2.47
C ASN A 579 3.55 -30.59 -2.37
N ALA A 580 4.75 -30.74 -2.92
CA ALA A 580 5.53 -31.97 -2.90
C ALA A 580 7.00 -31.68 -2.62
N THR A 581 7.75 -32.74 -2.32
CA THR A 581 9.21 -32.72 -2.31
C THR A 581 9.70 -33.61 -3.42
N ILE A 582 10.39 -33.07 -4.41
CA ILE A 582 10.92 -33.84 -5.53
C ILE A 582 12.42 -33.59 -5.64
N ASP A 583 13.20 -34.68 -5.74
CA ASP A 583 14.67 -34.62 -5.79
C ASP A 583 15.28 -33.86 -4.59
N ALA A 584 14.63 -33.98 -3.42
CA ALA A 584 14.94 -33.26 -2.17
C ALA A 584 14.68 -31.74 -2.20
N GLU A 585 14.02 -31.22 -3.23
CA GLU A 585 13.65 -29.81 -3.35
C GLU A 585 12.13 -29.60 -3.22
N PRO A 586 11.67 -28.53 -2.56
CA PRO A 586 10.26 -28.15 -2.55
C PRO A 586 9.75 -27.88 -3.96
N ALA A 587 8.62 -28.48 -4.31
CA ALA A 587 7.97 -28.30 -5.60
C ALA A 587 6.46 -28.19 -5.44
N VAL A 588 5.80 -27.68 -6.48
CA VAL A 588 4.37 -27.92 -6.71
C VAL A 588 4.27 -28.80 -7.94
N VAL A 589 3.47 -29.86 -7.84
CA VAL A 589 3.32 -30.89 -8.89
C VAL A 589 1.85 -31.13 -9.19
N ALA A 590 1.58 -31.64 -10.40
CA ALA A 590 0.28 -32.23 -10.72
C ALA A 590 0.42 -33.75 -10.78
N GLU A 591 -0.50 -34.44 -10.13
CA GLU A 591 -0.64 -35.90 -10.13
C GLU A 591 -2.01 -36.32 -10.63
N GLU A 592 -2.07 -37.45 -11.34
CA GLU A 592 -3.32 -38.00 -11.84
C GLU A 592 -3.63 -39.39 -11.27
N SER A 593 -4.92 -39.70 -11.21
CA SER A 593 -5.45 -41.05 -11.01
C SER A 593 -6.48 -41.36 -12.10
N SER A 594 -6.36 -42.52 -12.74
CA SER A 594 -7.30 -42.99 -13.78
C SER A 594 -8.21 -44.13 -13.29
N ASP A 595 -8.04 -44.55 -12.03
CA ASP A 595 -8.69 -45.72 -11.45
C ASP A 595 -9.52 -45.36 -10.20
N ASP A 596 -10.14 -44.17 -10.21
CA ASP A 596 -11.02 -43.66 -9.14
C ASP A 596 -10.26 -43.42 -7.81
N GLY A 597 -9.03 -42.93 -7.88
CA GLY A 597 -8.20 -42.55 -6.73
C GLY A 597 -7.46 -43.72 -6.07
N GLN A 598 -7.36 -44.87 -6.72
CA GLN A 598 -6.68 -46.05 -6.17
C GLN A 598 -5.16 -45.99 -6.37
N THR A 599 -4.71 -45.46 -7.50
CA THR A 599 -3.29 -45.22 -7.79
C THR A 599 -3.09 -43.81 -8.35
N TRP A 600 -1.92 -43.23 -8.03
CA TRP A 600 -1.57 -41.85 -8.38
C TRP A 600 -0.19 -41.78 -9.03
N SER A 601 -0.01 -40.88 -9.99
CA SER A 601 1.26 -40.66 -10.68
C SER A 601 1.49 -39.19 -10.97
N VAL A 602 2.70 -38.71 -10.68
CA VAL A 602 3.14 -37.35 -11.04
C VAL A 602 3.25 -37.23 -12.55
N ILE A 603 2.57 -36.24 -13.12
CA ILE A 603 2.55 -35.99 -14.57
C ILE A 603 3.21 -34.68 -14.97
N SER A 604 3.33 -33.71 -14.05
CA SER A 604 3.98 -32.42 -14.33
C SER A 604 4.48 -31.71 -13.08
N ARG A 605 5.28 -30.65 -13.27
CA ARG A 605 5.74 -29.73 -12.23
C ARG A 605 5.44 -28.29 -12.67
N PHE A 606 5.32 -27.39 -11.71
CA PHE A 606 5.08 -25.96 -11.95
C PHE A 606 6.38 -25.15 -11.87
N GLU A 607 6.48 -24.13 -12.72
CA GLU A 607 7.55 -23.13 -12.71
C GLU A 607 6.97 -21.73 -12.47
N THR A 608 7.79 -20.78 -12.03
CA THR A 608 7.40 -19.36 -11.87
C THR A 608 7.90 -18.50 -13.03
N GLU A 609 7.09 -17.53 -13.44
CA GLU A 609 7.45 -16.61 -14.52
C GLU A 609 8.68 -15.75 -14.15
N GLY A 610 9.56 -15.48 -15.13
CA GLY A 610 10.59 -14.44 -15.04
C GLY A 610 11.68 -14.63 -13.97
N GLY A 611 11.84 -15.84 -13.42
CA GLY A 611 12.81 -16.10 -12.34
C GLY A 611 12.38 -15.54 -10.98
N ILE A 612 11.10 -15.20 -10.81
CA ILE A 612 10.53 -14.77 -9.54
C ILE A 612 10.73 -15.90 -8.51
N LYS A 613 11.49 -15.62 -7.44
CA LYS A 613 11.63 -16.52 -6.29
C LYS A 613 10.40 -16.45 -5.39
N ALA A 614 9.24 -16.88 -5.91
CA ALA A 614 8.02 -17.07 -5.12
C ALA A 614 7.95 -18.53 -4.66
N SER A 615 7.81 -18.76 -3.36
CA SER A 615 7.47 -20.10 -2.86
C SER A 615 5.96 -20.33 -3.05
N LEU A 616 5.60 -21.05 -4.11
CA LEU A 616 4.23 -21.44 -4.41
C LEU A 616 3.75 -22.50 -3.41
N CYS A 617 2.56 -22.34 -2.86
CA CYS A 617 2.00 -23.32 -1.94
C CYS A 617 0.47 -23.30 -1.90
N GLU A 618 -0.10 -24.30 -1.24
CA GLU A 618 -1.52 -24.46 -0.94
C GLU A 618 -2.42 -24.19 -2.17
N PRO A 619 -2.19 -24.92 -3.29
CA PRO A 619 -2.91 -24.67 -4.54
C PRO A 619 -4.33 -25.23 -4.55
N HIS A 620 -5.13 -24.76 -5.51
CA HIS A 620 -6.34 -25.45 -5.97
C HIS A 620 -6.52 -25.23 -7.46
N LEU A 621 -7.39 -26.03 -8.09
CA LEU A 621 -7.61 -26.04 -9.53
C LEU A 621 -9.08 -26.22 -9.90
N VAL A 622 -9.41 -25.87 -11.15
CA VAL A 622 -10.72 -26.13 -11.75
C VAL A 622 -10.59 -26.38 -13.25
N GLU A 623 -11.37 -27.33 -13.77
CA GLU A 623 -11.54 -27.53 -15.21
C GLU A 623 -12.66 -26.63 -15.75
N CYS A 624 -12.32 -25.86 -16.78
CA CYS A 624 -13.20 -24.93 -17.48
C CYS A 624 -14.08 -25.65 -18.52
N PRO A 625 -15.15 -25.01 -19.00
CA PRO A 625 -15.99 -25.56 -20.07
C PRO A 625 -15.23 -25.99 -21.32
N SER A 626 -14.18 -25.25 -21.70
CA SER A 626 -13.33 -25.57 -22.85
C SER A 626 -12.42 -26.79 -22.67
N GLY A 627 -12.31 -27.35 -21.46
CA GLY A 627 -11.31 -28.35 -21.08
C GLY A 627 -9.97 -27.74 -20.62
N ARG A 628 -9.82 -26.42 -20.67
CA ARG A 628 -8.71 -25.71 -20.02
C ARG A 628 -8.76 -25.91 -18.50
N ILE A 629 -7.61 -26.08 -17.87
CA ILE A 629 -7.50 -26.14 -16.41
C ILE A 629 -6.83 -24.87 -15.92
N VAL A 630 -7.43 -24.24 -14.92
CA VAL A 630 -6.87 -23.08 -14.20
C VAL A 630 -6.46 -23.54 -12.82
N ALA A 631 -5.19 -23.36 -12.47
CA ALA A 631 -4.66 -23.58 -11.13
C ALA A 631 -4.23 -22.25 -10.52
N MET A 632 -4.51 -22.08 -9.22
CA MET A 632 -4.09 -20.92 -8.45
C MET A 632 -3.33 -21.32 -7.19
N PHE A 633 -2.41 -20.47 -6.75
CA PHE A 633 -1.46 -20.74 -5.68
C PHE A 633 -1.43 -19.59 -4.69
N ARG A 634 -1.29 -19.90 -3.40
CA ARG A 634 -0.78 -18.95 -2.42
C ARG A 634 0.74 -18.78 -2.61
N THR A 635 1.26 -17.63 -2.17
CA THR A 635 2.71 -17.41 -2.07
C THR A 635 3.16 -17.14 -0.63
N GLN A 636 4.37 -17.60 -0.29
CA GLN A 636 5.03 -17.27 0.98
C GLN A 636 6.05 -16.15 0.76
N TYR A 637 5.59 -14.90 0.87
CA TYR A 637 6.46 -13.72 0.94
C TYR A 637 6.54 -13.15 2.37
N PRO A 638 7.69 -12.58 2.79
CA PRO A 638 7.82 -11.96 4.12
C PRO A 638 6.84 -10.79 4.32
N SER A 639 6.66 -9.95 3.30
CA SER A 639 5.68 -8.86 3.33
C SER A 639 4.29 -9.37 2.99
N ILE A 640 3.33 -9.12 3.88
CA ILE A 640 1.91 -9.43 3.66
C ILE A 640 1.37 -8.71 2.41
N ALA A 641 1.85 -7.49 2.14
CA ALA A 641 1.49 -6.69 0.95
C ALA A 641 2.05 -7.25 -0.38
N ARG A 642 2.84 -8.33 -0.35
CA ARG A 642 3.36 -9.01 -1.55
C ARG A 642 2.77 -10.41 -1.76
N ARG A 643 1.81 -10.84 -0.92
CA ARG A 643 1.18 -12.18 -0.99
C ARG A 643 -0.01 -12.19 -1.96
N LEU A 644 0.29 -11.98 -3.23
CA LEU A 644 -0.65 -12.17 -4.32
C LEU A 644 -0.88 -13.66 -4.55
N LEU A 645 -2.08 -14.01 -4.98
CA LEU A 645 -2.35 -15.31 -5.57
C LEU A 645 -1.67 -15.38 -6.94
N PHE A 646 -1.05 -16.52 -7.23
CA PHE A 646 -0.47 -16.80 -8.53
C PHE A 646 -1.42 -17.68 -9.33
N GLN A 647 -1.33 -17.62 -10.65
CA GLN A 647 -2.17 -18.41 -11.55
C GLN A 647 -1.33 -19.06 -12.65
N SER A 648 -1.70 -20.28 -13.04
CA SER A 648 -1.12 -21.05 -14.13
C SER A 648 -2.23 -21.82 -14.85
N GLU A 649 -2.09 -22.03 -16.15
CA GLU A 649 -3.08 -22.75 -16.96
C GLU A 649 -2.47 -23.95 -17.67
N SER A 650 -3.31 -24.96 -17.89
CA SER A 650 -3.02 -26.12 -18.75
C SER A 650 -4.12 -26.27 -19.80
N ASP A 651 -3.72 -26.51 -21.04
CA ASP A 651 -4.64 -26.78 -22.17
C ASP A 651 -4.57 -28.27 -22.61
N ASP A 652 -3.86 -29.13 -21.89
CA ASP A 652 -3.58 -30.53 -22.27
C ASP A 652 -3.91 -31.55 -21.15
N GLY A 653 -4.83 -31.18 -20.26
CA GLY A 653 -5.32 -32.04 -19.19
C GLY A 653 -4.35 -32.20 -18.01
N GLY A 654 -3.51 -31.18 -17.78
CA GLY A 654 -2.59 -31.09 -16.64
C GLY A 654 -1.16 -31.56 -16.90
N ARG A 655 -0.81 -31.90 -18.15
CA ARG A 655 0.52 -32.44 -18.50
C ARG A 655 1.56 -31.34 -18.65
N THR A 656 1.17 -30.20 -19.20
CA THR A 656 2.00 -28.99 -19.27
C THR A 656 1.24 -27.79 -18.73
N TRP A 657 2.01 -26.83 -18.21
CA TRP A 657 1.48 -25.65 -17.52
C TRP A 657 2.24 -24.41 -17.98
N THR A 658 1.53 -23.29 -18.11
CA THR A 658 2.20 -22.00 -18.26
C THR A 658 2.98 -21.67 -16.99
N PRO A 659 4.09 -20.92 -17.05
CA PRO A 659 4.73 -20.40 -15.84
C PRO A 659 3.71 -19.66 -14.97
N ALA A 660 3.73 -19.94 -13.68
CA ALA A 660 2.83 -19.32 -12.72
C ALA A 660 3.16 -17.83 -12.61
N ARG A 661 2.14 -17.00 -12.82
CA ARG A 661 2.26 -15.53 -12.83
C ARG A 661 1.46 -14.90 -11.70
N PRO A 662 1.90 -13.77 -11.13
CA PRO A 662 1.13 -13.05 -10.12
C PRO A 662 -0.17 -12.53 -10.73
N THR A 663 -1.26 -12.66 -9.97
CA THR A 663 -2.53 -11.97 -10.26
C THR A 663 -2.58 -10.63 -9.53
N SER A 664 -3.66 -9.87 -9.71
CA SER A 664 -3.95 -8.68 -8.89
C SER A 664 -4.70 -9.00 -7.59
N ILE A 665 -4.82 -10.28 -7.22
CA ILE A 665 -5.68 -10.75 -6.13
C ILE A 665 -4.82 -11.02 -4.89
N TYR A 666 -5.07 -10.27 -3.81
CA TYR A 666 -4.45 -10.50 -2.52
C TYR A 666 -5.20 -11.59 -1.77
N GLY A 667 -4.56 -12.72 -1.47
CA GLY A 667 -5.30 -13.83 -0.91
C GLY A 667 -4.47 -14.97 -0.32
N TYR A 668 -5.16 -15.72 0.54
CA TYR A 668 -4.75 -16.92 1.25
C TYR A 668 -5.84 -17.98 1.01
N PRO A 669 -5.49 -19.27 1.01
CA PRO A 669 -5.49 -20.10 -0.19
C PRO A 669 -6.71 -20.01 -1.09
N PRO A 670 -6.52 -20.16 -2.41
CA PRO A 670 -7.62 -20.17 -3.35
C PRO A 670 -8.41 -21.47 -3.24
N HIS A 671 -9.73 -21.36 -3.38
CA HIS A 671 -10.59 -22.47 -3.78
C HIS A 671 -11.34 -22.06 -5.04
N LEU A 672 -11.32 -22.94 -6.04
CA LEU A 672 -11.88 -22.70 -7.36
C LEU A 672 -13.05 -23.65 -7.61
N LYS A 673 -14.18 -23.12 -8.08
CA LYS A 673 -15.36 -23.90 -8.42
C LYS A 673 -15.95 -23.43 -9.73
N ARG A 674 -16.22 -24.37 -10.64
CA ARG A 674 -17.08 -24.12 -11.80
C ARG A 674 -18.54 -24.16 -11.34
N LEU A 675 -19.26 -23.07 -11.59
CA LEU A 675 -20.70 -22.93 -11.36
C LEU A 675 -21.49 -23.60 -12.49
N ALA A 676 -22.77 -23.87 -12.24
CA ALA A 676 -23.67 -24.52 -13.19
C ALA A 676 -23.91 -23.71 -14.48
N ASP A 677 -23.61 -22.41 -14.47
CA ASP A 677 -23.67 -21.52 -15.63
C ASP A 677 -22.28 -21.23 -16.23
N ASP A 678 -21.32 -22.12 -15.98
CA ASP A 678 -19.97 -22.12 -16.55
C ASP A 678 -19.03 -21.00 -16.08
N ARG A 679 -19.51 -20.09 -15.24
CA ARG A 679 -18.64 -19.13 -14.56
C ARG A 679 -17.71 -19.82 -13.57
N LEU A 680 -16.51 -19.29 -13.40
CA LEU A 680 -15.59 -19.73 -12.35
C LEU A 680 -15.79 -18.85 -11.12
N LEU A 681 -15.98 -19.48 -9.97
CA LEU A 681 -15.97 -18.86 -8.67
C LEU A 681 -14.60 -19.13 -8.02
N LEU A 682 -13.92 -18.07 -7.62
CA LEU A 682 -12.76 -18.11 -6.74
C LEU A 682 -13.20 -17.63 -5.37
N THR A 683 -12.97 -18.42 -4.32
CA THR A 683 -13.04 -17.98 -2.93
C THR A 683 -11.67 -17.99 -2.29
N TYR A 684 -11.38 -17.00 -1.45
CA TYR A 684 -10.10 -16.83 -0.78
C TYR A 684 -10.23 -15.97 0.48
N GLY A 685 -9.35 -16.20 1.45
CA GLY A 685 -9.22 -15.37 2.64
C GLY A 685 -8.24 -14.21 2.40
N LYS A 686 -8.44 -13.08 3.07
CA LYS A 686 -7.57 -11.90 3.02
C LYS A 686 -7.25 -11.45 4.43
N ARG A 687 -5.96 -11.25 4.73
CA ARG A 687 -5.45 -10.87 6.06
C ARG A 687 -4.87 -9.45 6.07
N ILE A 688 -5.42 -8.60 5.20
CA ILE A 688 -5.16 -7.15 5.11
C ILE A 688 -6.52 -6.47 5.00
N LEU A 689 -6.68 -5.28 5.58
CA LEU A 689 -7.98 -4.63 5.63
C LEU A 689 -8.48 -4.22 4.22
N PRO A 690 -9.80 -4.31 3.93
CA PRO A 690 -10.77 -5.09 4.70
C PRO A 690 -10.39 -6.59 4.65
N GLN A 691 -10.32 -7.21 5.83
CA GLN A 691 -9.87 -8.61 6.00
C GLN A 691 -11.09 -9.51 6.24
N GLY A 692 -10.95 -10.79 5.93
CA GLY A 692 -12.05 -11.75 5.97
C GLY A 692 -12.06 -12.68 4.76
N GLU A 693 -13.23 -13.23 4.44
CA GLU A 693 -13.46 -14.12 3.31
C GLU A 693 -14.05 -13.37 2.12
N PHE A 694 -13.51 -13.66 0.94
CA PHE A 694 -13.83 -12.98 -0.31
C PHE A 694 -14.12 -13.97 -1.43
N ALA A 695 -14.84 -13.47 -2.43
CA ALA A 695 -15.04 -14.16 -3.69
C ALA A 695 -14.76 -13.25 -4.90
N ARG A 696 -14.40 -13.87 -6.02
CA ARG A 696 -14.35 -13.25 -7.35
C ARG A 696 -14.93 -14.21 -8.38
N VAL A 697 -15.45 -13.64 -9.46
CA VAL A 697 -16.07 -14.40 -10.55
C VAL A 697 -15.31 -14.15 -11.83
N SER A 698 -14.99 -15.21 -12.57
CA SER A 698 -14.49 -15.12 -13.93
C SER A 698 -15.54 -15.64 -14.91
N ARG A 699 -15.70 -14.91 -16.02
CA ARG A 699 -16.65 -15.22 -17.11
C ARG A 699 -15.94 -15.67 -18.39
N ASP A 700 -14.61 -15.73 -18.35
CA ASP A 700 -13.73 -15.96 -19.49
C ASP A 700 -12.64 -16.99 -19.17
N GLU A 701 -13.02 -18.01 -18.38
CA GLU A 701 -12.19 -19.16 -18.03
C GLU A 701 -10.88 -18.76 -17.33
N GLY A 702 -10.96 -17.81 -16.40
CA GLY A 702 -9.85 -17.37 -15.55
C GLY A 702 -8.92 -16.35 -16.21
N ARG A 703 -9.22 -15.85 -17.42
CA ARG A 703 -8.39 -14.81 -18.07
C ARG A 703 -8.53 -13.47 -17.32
N THR A 704 -9.73 -13.14 -16.89
CA THR A 704 -10.01 -11.97 -16.05
C THR A 704 -10.85 -12.37 -14.85
N TRP A 705 -10.65 -11.64 -13.75
CA TRP A 705 -11.39 -11.80 -12.51
C TRP A 705 -12.16 -10.51 -12.22
N GLY A 706 -13.46 -10.65 -11.96
CA GLY A 706 -14.35 -9.54 -11.65
C GLY A 706 -14.04 -8.84 -10.33
N ALA A 707 -14.97 -7.97 -9.91
CA ALA A 707 -14.87 -7.24 -8.67
C ALA A 707 -14.79 -8.19 -7.45
N GLU A 708 -14.09 -7.74 -6.42
CA GLU A 708 -13.98 -8.42 -5.13
C GLU A 708 -15.32 -8.37 -4.39
N LEU A 709 -15.83 -9.53 -4.01
CA LEU A 709 -17.07 -9.70 -3.26
C LEU A 709 -16.71 -10.05 -1.82
N LEU A 710 -17.05 -9.19 -0.86
CA LEU A 710 -16.88 -9.51 0.56
C LEU A 710 -17.96 -10.51 1.00
N LEU A 711 -17.55 -11.70 1.47
CA LEU A 711 -18.46 -12.71 1.98
C LEU A 711 -18.64 -12.60 3.49
N SER A 712 -17.53 -12.44 4.23
CA SER A 712 -17.56 -12.28 5.69
C SER A 712 -16.37 -11.46 6.14
N PRO A 713 -16.57 -10.32 6.85
CA PRO A 713 -15.48 -9.59 7.47
C PRO A 713 -14.99 -10.34 8.71
N ASP A 714 -13.69 -10.26 8.99
CA ASP A 714 -13.09 -10.82 10.20
C ASP A 714 -12.10 -9.81 10.83
N HIS A 715 -11.72 -10.05 12.07
CA HIS A 715 -10.75 -9.26 12.83
C HIS A 715 -9.45 -10.03 13.14
N SER A 716 -9.39 -11.34 12.86
CA SER A 716 -8.28 -12.24 13.17
C SER A 716 -7.25 -12.36 12.04
N MET A 717 -5.98 -12.54 12.39
CA MET A 717 -4.94 -12.96 11.44
C MET A 717 -4.92 -14.48 11.20
N ASP A 718 -5.59 -15.25 12.06
CA ASP A 718 -5.76 -16.69 11.92
C ASP A 718 -7.20 -17.01 11.44
N LEU A 719 -7.39 -16.80 10.14
CA LEU A 719 -8.61 -17.03 9.36
C LEU A 719 -8.28 -17.60 7.98
N GLY A 720 -9.28 -18.12 7.27
CA GLY A 720 -9.20 -18.42 5.84
C GLY A 720 -9.61 -19.83 5.45
N TYR A 721 -9.05 -20.25 4.32
CA TYR A 721 -9.29 -21.53 3.64
C TYR A 721 -10.78 -21.73 3.29
N PRO A 722 -11.40 -20.77 2.58
CA PRO A 722 -12.79 -20.90 2.21
C PRO A 722 -12.96 -21.93 1.09
N ALA A 723 -13.88 -22.86 1.26
CA ALA A 723 -14.32 -23.79 0.22
C ALA A 723 -15.80 -23.60 -0.09
N SER A 724 -16.18 -23.68 -1.37
CA SER A 724 -17.54 -23.39 -1.83
C SER A 724 -18.14 -24.52 -2.64
N THR A 725 -19.43 -24.78 -2.40
CA THR A 725 -20.26 -25.63 -3.26
C THR A 725 -21.53 -24.90 -3.68
N GLN A 726 -22.05 -25.21 -4.87
CA GLN A 726 -23.30 -24.66 -5.37
C GLN A 726 -24.47 -25.61 -5.07
N LEU A 727 -25.52 -25.08 -4.45
CA LEU A 727 -26.72 -25.81 -4.06
C LEU A 727 -27.69 -25.97 -5.24
N ALA A 728 -28.72 -26.80 -5.06
CA ALA A 728 -29.67 -27.16 -6.12
C ALA A 728 -30.45 -25.94 -6.66
N ASP A 729 -30.73 -24.98 -5.79
CA ASP A 729 -31.45 -23.74 -6.10
C ASP A 729 -30.56 -22.66 -6.74
N GLY A 730 -29.29 -22.98 -7.02
CA GLY A 730 -28.30 -22.08 -7.61
C GLY A 730 -27.58 -21.16 -6.62
N THR A 731 -27.96 -21.17 -5.34
CA THR A 731 -27.22 -20.48 -4.27
C THR A 731 -25.91 -21.19 -3.95
N ILE A 732 -25.03 -20.54 -3.19
CA ILE A 732 -23.69 -21.02 -2.87
C ILE A 732 -23.56 -21.13 -1.36
N TYR A 733 -22.96 -22.22 -0.90
CA TYR A 733 -22.57 -22.41 0.49
C TYR A 733 -21.05 -22.40 0.59
N THR A 734 -20.49 -21.46 1.34
CA THR A 734 -19.05 -21.31 1.57
C THR A 734 -18.73 -21.65 3.03
N VAL A 735 -17.74 -22.50 3.26
CA VAL A 735 -17.25 -22.89 4.58
C VAL A 735 -15.82 -22.44 4.75
N PHE A 736 -15.45 -22.02 5.95
CA PHE A 736 -14.10 -21.56 6.28
C PHE A 736 -13.86 -21.74 7.79
N TYR A 737 -12.63 -21.55 8.26
CA TYR A 737 -12.37 -21.47 9.69
C TYR A 737 -12.02 -20.04 10.10
N GLY A 738 -12.47 -19.67 11.30
CA GLY A 738 -12.19 -18.35 11.87
C GLY A 738 -12.56 -18.29 13.34
N ILE A 739 -12.29 -17.15 13.97
CA ILE A 739 -12.58 -16.93 15.38
C ILE A 739 -13.95 -16.29 15.52
N HIS A 740 -14.91 -17.00 16.13
CA HIS A 740 -16.27 -16.47 16.32
C HIS A 740 -16.32 -15.35 17.38
N ARG A 741 -15.56 -15.49 18.47
CA ARG A 741 -15.47 -14.47 19.54
C ARG A 741 -14.03 -14.26 19.98
N PRO A 742 -13.61 -13.02 20.28
CA PRO A 742 -12.28 -12.74 20.78
C PRO A 742 -11.91 -13.62 21.99
N GLY A 743 -10.70 -14.20 21.96
CA GLY A 743 -10.21 -15.08 23.02
C GLY A 743 -10.63 -16.56 22.90
N GLU A 744 -11.49 -16.91 21.94
CA GLU A 744 -11.81 -18.31 21.65
C GLU A 744 -10.84 -18.93 20.63
N LYS A 745 -10.78 -20.26 20.62
CA LYS A 745 -10.14 -21.02 19.53
C LYS A 745 -11.01 -20.95 18.27
N THR A 746 -10.41 -21.28 17.13
CA THR A 746 -11.10 -21.28 15.83
C THR A 746 -12.27 -22.25 15.82
N SER A 747 -13.26 -21.93 14.98
CA SER A 747 -14.46 -22.72 14.74
C SER A 747 -14.73 -22.79 13.24
N LEU A 748 -15.50 -23.79 12.80
CA LEU A 748 -16.00 -23.83 11.43
C LEU A 748 -17.16 -22.86 11.27
N GLN A 749 -17.09 -22.04 10.24
CA GLN A 749 -18.09 -21.05 9.89
C GLN A 749 -18.64 -21.33 8.50
N GLY A 750 -19.91 -20.98 8.31
CA GLY A 750 -20.68 -21.18 7.08
C GLY A 750 -21.36 -19.90 6.64
N ILE A 751 -21.37 -19.66 5.34
CA ILE A 751 -22.10 -18.56 4.70
C ILE A 751 -22.92 -19.16 3.57
N HIS A 752 -24.24 -18.99 3.65
CA HIS A 752 -25.15 -19.26 2.56
C HIS A 752 -25.44 -17.95 1.83
N TRP A 753 -25.17 -17.89 0.53
CA TRP A 753 -25.27 -16.66 -0.24
C TRP A 753 -25.68 -16.90 -1.68
N ARG A 754 -26.09 -15.82 -2.36
CA ARG A 754 -26.45 -15.84 -3.78
C ARG A 754 -25.56 -14.86 -4.54
N LEU A 755 -24.97 -15.35 -5.62
CA LEU A 755 -24.31 -14.52 -6.62
C LEU A 755 -25.36 -13.89 -7.53
N ARG A 756 -25.43 -12.56 -7.60
CA ARG A 756 -26.41 -11.81 -8.39
C ARG A 756 -25.77 -10.88 -9.40
#